data_AF-A0A2E9VIV2-F1
#
_entry.id   AF-A0A2E9VIV2-F1
#
_cell.length_a   1.000
_cell.length_b   1.000
_cell.length_c   1.000
_cell.angle_alpha   90.00
_cell.angle_beta   90.00
_cell.angle_gamma   90.00
#
_symmetry.space_group_name_H-M   'P 1'
#
loop_
_entity.id
_entity.type
_entity.pdbx_description
1 polymer ?
#
loop_
_entity_poly.entity_id
_entity_poly.type
_entity_poly.pdbx_seq_one_letter_code
_entity_poly.pdbx_strand_id
1 'polypeptide(L)'
;MITIPRFFALMIALCLSSNLFAAEPIDHDAALEAYFDAQTSQIELETDVRLKSDVQYKDQQETYREQLASMLGLSPMPERTPLKPVITGEIEEETFTVKNLHFQASPGLYVTANLYLPKNIEKPAPAILYVCGHSNNKKDGISYGNKVGYQHHGIWYAQNGYVCLTIDTIQLGEFQGVHHGTYSKGMWWWNARGYTPAGVEAWNGIRSIDYLQSLPEVDPERIGVTGRSGGGAYSWWIAALDKRIKAAVPVAGITSMRNHIVDDCIEGHCDCMFQVNSEAWDFPMISALVAPRALLITNTDKDSIFPLDGVMDVYWKTKLVYEHFGAEKNLGIAISEGPHKDTQRLQVNEFEWFDRHLKNSDRQAEPTEKLYEPEQLRVFHELPADEITSKIHDTFVPMATPPELNTAKEWQKYARKTREQLSTNSFAHWPVAPNKPLLVQLEITDSSAVKETKYGFDSQTHVPLTLTVLEPTLSNPAEPVTVTLHIVEEEPNEENREQFLPASPQEISIVFTPRGLGANQWSGDEKEQNHIRRRFALIGQSLDSMRVWDIMAAIRLVRQTFQDHDFELIVDASGNQAINALYANLMLDHPVDHLNLQDIPTSHMQGPTYLNVLRILDIPQALALAAQNTPIELDSKEASVLDFCKQVQKIEGVSLKPIQFSGQDVTSLDESDSEDLCQIENPADKPDSPLTIEEPENIDMKTFGGSQFWSDIHFFRDYRIQQNVFTKHCRLLDNRNIRYEYGEFDVCVAKLEEIREEQTLKPMSGEAVILLHGILRSASSFTPLKKSLEDEGYLVFAANYPSTKITIEQAAADLQKIIDSLDGVETIHLVGHSMGGLVIRAWFGLPGSEAIAQELIGKVVMLGTPNHGAEMADFFDKFPPFHWLMGKAGSQLRTMDETIDKLPIPTVPFGVIAGARGSDSNGYNPMIPGDDDGTVTVASTNLEGMTDFYSFPCLHLYLMRDKRAITAIENFLKTNSFTIENETSTNT
;
A
#
# COMPACT_ATOMS: atom_id res chain seq x y z
N MET A 1 24.84 1.98 -54.53
CA MET A 1 23.56 2.18 -53.84
C MET A 1 23.22 0.87 -53.16
N ILE A 2 23.54 0.75 -51.88
CA ILE A 2 23.13 -0.36 -51.02
C ILE A 2 22.10 0.25 -50.07
N THR A 3 20.90 -0.33 -50.02
CA THR A 3 19.82 0.15 -49.17
C THR A 3 20.09 -0.22 -47.73
N ILE A 4 20.32 0.79 -46.89
CA ILE A 4 20.44 0.68 -45.43
C ILE A 4 19.05 0.33 -44.87
N PRO A 5 18.88 -0.79 -44.12
CA PRO A 5 17.64 -1.04 -43.38
C PRO A 5 17.58 -0.11 -42.15
N ARG A 6 16.39 0.43 -41.86
CA ARG A 6 16.15 1.35 -40.74
C ARG A 6 15.90 0.55 -39.46
N PHE A 7 16.75 0.69 -38.44
CA PHE A 7 16.75 -0.19 -37.27
C PHE A 7 15.48 -0.08 -36.42
N PHE A 8 15.10 1.12 -36.00
CA PHE A 8 14.02 1.31 -35.04
C PHE A 8 12.63 1.45 -35.70
N ALA A 9 12.58 2.17 -36.83
CA ALA A 9 11.33 2.43 -37.55
C ALA A 9 10.68 1.15 -38.15
N LEU A 10 11.45 0.10 -38.43
CA LEU A 10 10.90 -1.13 -39.02
C LEU A 10 10.28 -2.08 -37.97
N MET A 11 10.83 -2.11 -36.75
CA MET A 11 10.30 -2.98 -35.69
C MET A 11 8.99 -2.46 -35.11
N ILE A 12 8.85 -1.13 -34.91
CA ILE A 12 7.58 -0.54 -34.45
C ILE A 12 6.51 -0.57 -35.56
N ALA A 13 6.90 -0.46 -36.84
CA ALA A 13 5.96 -0.59 -37.97
C ALA A 13 5.27 -1.96 -38.06
N LEU A 14 5.85 -3.03 -37.51
CA LEU A 14 5.23 -4.35 -37.42
C LEU A 14 4.11 -4.44 -36.35
N CYS A 15 4.00 -3.45 -35.45
CA CYS A 15 2.87 -3.28 -34.54
C CYS A 15 1.85 -2.22 -35.01
N LEU A 16 2.15 -1.46 -36.07
CA LEU A 16 1.32 -0.34 -36.55
C LEU A 16 0.66 -0.64 -37.91
N SER A 17 -0.33 -1.52 -37.91
CA SER A 17 -1.22 -1.74 -39.06
C SER A 17 -2.61 -1.09 -38.89
N SER A 18 -2.67 0.16 -38.43
CA SER A 18 -3.90 0.95 -38.38
C SER A 18 -3.65 2.46 -38.45
N ASN A 19 -3.92 3.03 -39.63
CA ASN A 19 -4.19 4.45 -39.96
C ASN A 19 -3.31 5.57 -39.36
N LEU A 20 -2.71 6.37 -40.25
CA LEU A 20 -2.27 7.73 -39.93
C LEU A 20 -3.48 8.60 -39.54
N PHE A 21 -3.74 8.72 -38.25
CA PHE A 21 -4.30 9.94 -37.67
C PHE A 21 -3.19 10.57 -36.84
N ALA A 22 -3.01 11.89 -36.96
CA ALA A 22 -2.21 12.62 -35.98
C ALA A 22 -2.90 12.43 -34.61
N ALA A 23 -2.16 11.94 -33.62
CA ALA A 23 -2.70 11.84 -32.27
C ALA A 23 -3.09 13.23 -31.78
N GLU A 24 -4.22 13.35 -31.08
CA GLU A 24 -4.56 14.59 -30.39
C GLU A 24 -3.52 14.85 -29.28
N PRO A 25 -3.19 16.13 -28.98
CA PRO A 25 -2.28 16.46 -27.89
C PRO A 25 -2.76 15.82 -26.57
N ILE A 26 -1.82 15.31 -25.78
CA ILE A 26 -2.14 14.68 -24.49
C ILE A 26 -2.56 15.77 -23.50
N ASP A 27 -3.80 15.67 -23.00
CA ASP A 27 -4.30 16.48 -21.89
C ASP A 27 -3.87 15.83 -20.56
N HIS A 28 -2.73 16.29 -20.03
CA HIS A 28 -2.17 15.77 -18.79
C HIS A 28 -2.98 16.15 -17.54
N ASP A 29 -3.78 17.23 -17.59
CA ASP A 29 -4.59 17.70 -16.47
C ASP A 29 -5.88 16.86 -16.37
N ALA A 30 -6.58 16.64 -17.49
CA ALA A 30 -7.72 15.72 -17.55
C ALA A 30 -7.31 14.28 -17.19
N ALA A 31 -6.10 13.87 -17.56
CA ALA A 31 -5.54 12.58 -17.15
C ALA A 31 -5.29 12.52 -15.63
N LEU A 32 -4.80 13.60 -15.01
CA LEU A 32 -4.60 13.69 -13.56
C LEU A 32 -5.92 13.64 -12.78
N GLU A 33 -6.95 14.35 -13.25
CA GLU A 33 -8.30 14.30 -12.66
C GLU A 33 -8.87 12.88 -12.71
N ALA A 34 -8.84 12.24 -13.87
CA ALA A 34 -9.29 10.85 -14.05
C ALA A 34 -8.46 9.86 -13.20
N TYR A 35 -7.16 10.12 -13.04
CA TYR A 35 -6.31 9.33 -12.16
C TYR A 35 -6.75 9.43 -10.70
N PHE A 36 -6.93 10.65 -10.18
CA PHE A 36 -7.35 10.85 -8.79
C PHE A 36 -8.75 10.27 -8.53
N ASP A 37 -9.71 10.45 -9.44
CA ASP A 37 -11.04 9.84 -9.33
C ASP A 37 -10.97 8.30 -9.28
N ALA A 38 -10.18 7.68 -10.15
CA ALA A 38 -10.03 6.23 -10.18
C ALA A 38 -9.37 5.67 -8.90
N GLN A 39 -8.32 6.32 -8.38
CA GLN A 39 -7.66 5.92 -7.14
C GLN A 39 -8.56 6.11 -5.91
N THR A 40 -9.26 7.24 -5.82
CA THR A 40 -10.23 7.49 -4.74
C THR A 40 -11.37 6.47 -4.77
N SER A 41 -11.93 6.19 -5.95
CA SER A 41 -13.01 5.20 -6.12
C SER A 41 -12.59 3.80 -5.68
N GLN A 42 -11.33 3.40 -5.91
CA GLN A 42 -10.79 2.13 -5.42
C GLN A 42 -10.71 2.12 -3.88
N ILE A 43 -10.20 3.19 -3.27
CA ILE A 43 -10.04 3.31 -1.81
C ILE A 43 -11.41 3.33 -1.10
N GLU A 44 -12.41 4.01 -1.68
CA GLU A 44 -13.80 4.00 -1.20
C GLU A 44 -14.38 2.57 -1.22
N LEU A 45 -14.18 1.83 -2.32
CA LEU A 45 -14.64 0.44 -2.45
C LEU A 45 -13.94 -0.51 -1.47
N GLU A 46 -12.63 -0.38 -1.29
CA GLU A 46 -11.88 -1.17 -0.31
C GLU A 46 -12.31 -0.87 1.12
N THR A 47 -12.57 0.40 1.45
CA THR A 47 -13.12 0.81 2.75
C THR A 47 -14.50 0.21 2.98
N ASP A 48 -15.38 0.27 1.99
CA ASP A 48 -16.70 -0.37 2.03
C ASP A 48 -16.63 -1.87 2.31
N VAL A 49 -15.67 -2.58 1.70
CA VAL A 49 -15.43 -4.02 1.95
C VAL A 49 -14.90 -4.26 3.37
N ARG A 50 -13.98 -3.43 3.87
CA ARG A 50 -13.42 -3.52 5.23
C ARG A 50 -14.50 -3.30 6.31
N LEU A 51 -15.40 -2.32 6.10
CA LEU A 51 -16.41 -1.92 7.10
C LEU A 51 -17.66 -2.81 7.14
N LYS A 52 -18.06 -3.45 6.03
CA LYS A 52 -19.24 -4.34 5.95
C LYS A 52 -19.04 -5.73 6.55
N SER A 53 -17.82 -6.07 6.96
CA SER A 53 -17.42 -7.40 7.43
C SER A 53 -17.41 -7.45 8.97
N ASP A 54 -18.59 -7.61 9.59
CA ASP A 54 -18.81 -7.59 11.05
C ASP A 54 -17.69 -8.28 11.87
N VAL A 55 -17.54 -9.61 11.70
CA VAL A 55 -16.58 -10.42 12.47
C VAL A 55 -15.15 -9.93 12.24
N GLN A 56 -14.79 -9.64 10.99
CA GLN A 56 -13.44 -9.21 10.64
C GLN A 56 -13.13 -7.82 11.24
N TYR A 57 -14.06 -6.87 11.17
CA TYR A 57 -13.85 -5.53 11.69
C TYR A 57 -13.68 -5.54 13.22
N LYS A 58 -14.50 -6.33 13.93
CA LYS A 58 -14.39 -6.52 15.39
C LYS A 58 -13.02 -7.05 15.79
N ASP A 59 -12.53 -8.09 15.10
CA ASP A 59 -11.25 -8.72 15.42
C ASP A 59 -10.04 -7.85 15.02
N GLN A 60 -10.18 -6.97 14.02
CA GLN A 60 -9.08 -6.13 13.50
C GLN A 60 -8.98 -4.72 14.12
N GLN A 61 -9.89 -4.30 15.00
CA GLN A 61 -9.89 -2.93 15.53
C GLN A 61 -8.55 -2.48 16.17
N GLU A 62 -7.83 -3.37 16.87
CA GLU A 62 -6.54 -3.00 17.49
C GLU A 62 -5.45 -2.83 16.43
N THR A 63 -5.37 -3.71 15.43
CA THR A 63 -4.46 -3.55 14.27
C THR A 63 -4.75 -2.26 13.52
N TYR A 64 -6.02 -1.89 13.35
CA TYR A 64 -6.39 -0.60 12.80
C TYR A 64 -5.93 0.58 13.68
N ARG A 65 -6.01 0.49 15.01
CA ARG A 65 -5.45 1.53 15.90
C ARG A 65 -3.92 1.63 15.81
N GLU A 66 -3.22 0.50 15.65
CA GLU A 66 -1.76 0.46 15.40
C GLU A 66 -1.39 1.11 14.06
N GLN A 67 -2.16 0.83 13.00
CA GLN A 67 -2.02 1.45 11.68
C GLN A 67 -2.25 2.96 11.75
N LEU A 68 -3.36 3.41 12.36
CA LEU A 68 -3.64 4.84 12.56
C LEU A 68 -2.53 5.53 13.37
N ALA A 69 -2.05 4.90 14.45
CA ALA A 69 -0.91 5.43 15.21
C ALA A 69 0.35 5.54 14.33
N SER A 70 0.63 4.56 13.47
CA SER A 70 1.77 4.62 12.55
C SER A 70 1.66 5.72 11.50
N MET A 71 0.48 5.93 10.92
CA MET A 71 0.22 7.01 9.95
C MET A 71 0.23 8.42 10.58
N LEU A 72 -0.02 8.51 11.89
CA LEU A 72 0.12 9.73 12.68
C LEU A 72 1.56 9.94 13.23
N GLY A 73 2.52 9.08 12.90
CA GLY A 73 3.89 9.18 13.44
C GLY A 73 4.02 8.79 14.92
N LEU A 74 2.98 8.22 15.52
CA LEU A 74 2.92 7.71 16.90
C LEU A 74 3.37 6.25 17.02
N SER A 75 4.17 5.74 16.08
CA SER A 75 4.72 4.39 16.14
C SER A 75 6.24 4.43 15.93
N PRO A 76 7.06 4.09 16.96
CA PRO A 76 6.66 3.67 18.31
C PRO A 76 5.95 4.80 19.08
N MET A 77 5.04 4.41 19.99
CA MET A 77 4.31 5.38 20.83
C MET A 77 5.30 6.15 21.72
N PRO A 78 5.24 7.49 21.79
CA PRO A 78 6.13 8.26 22.65
C PRO A 78 5.97 7.87 24.13
N GLU A 79 7.04 8.05 24.92
CA GLU A 79 7.02 7.66 26.34
C GLU A 79 6.13 8.60 27.16
N ARG A 80 5.29 8.03 28.05
CA ARG A 80 4.45 8.81 28.99
C ARG A 80 5.27 9.36 30.16
N THR A 81 6.14 10.33 29.88
CA THR A 81 6.97 11.02 30.90
C THR A 81 6.14 11.79 31.93
N PRO A 82 6.68 12.12 33.12
CA PRO A 82 5.97 12.93 34.12
C PRO A 82 5.49 14.29 33.56
N LEU A 83 4.21 14.60 33.79
CA LEU A 83 3.53 15.76 33.20
C LEU A 83 4.03 17.12 33.70
N LYS A 84 4.57 17.21 34.93
CA LYS A 84 5.01 18.47 35.57
C LYS A 84 3.99 19.63 35.45
N PRO A 85 2.72 19.46 35.89
CA PRO A 85 1.71 20.51 35.78
C PRO A 85 2.06 21.70 36.69
N VAL A 86 1.88 22.91 36.18
CA VAL A 86 2.08 24.18 36.90
C VAL A 86 0.88 25.09 36.64
N ILE A 87 0.24 25.56 37.71
CA ILE A 87 -0.79 26.60 37.66
C ILE A 87 -0.09 27.95 37.70
N THR A 88 -0.40 28.83 36.75
CA THR A 88 0.21 30.17 36.62
C THR A 88 -0.78 31.30 36.89
N GLY A 89 -2.09 31.03 36.87
CA GLY A 89 -3.14 31.97 37.22
C GLY A 89 -4.43 31.26 37.64
N GLU A 90 -5.27 31.96 38.41
CA GLU A 90 -6.54 31.43 38.92
C GLU A 90 -7.60 32.55 38.95
N ILE A 91 -8.81 32.24 38.49
CA ILE A 91 -9.97 33.14 38.47
C ILE A 91 -11.11 32.46 39.23
N GLU A 92 -11.61 33.12 40.26
CA GLU A 92 -12.66 32.62 41.15
C GLU A 92 -14.03 33.22 40.77
N GLU A 93 -14.97 32.37 40.33
CA GLU A 93 -16.37 32.75 40.05
C GLU A 93 -17.33 32.27 41.15
N GLU A 94 -18.61 32.63 41.09
CA GLU A 94 -19.59 32.15 42.07
C GLU A 94 -19.78 30.61 42.01
N THR A 95 -19.78 30.02 40.81
CA THR A 95 -20.14 28.61 40.58
C THR A 95 -19.01 27.69 40.11
N PHE A 96 -17.86 28.25 39.72
CA PHE A 96 -16.68 27.50 39.27
C PHE A 96 -15.39 28.30 39.53
N THR A 97 -14.24 27.69 39.22
CA THR A 97 -12.91 28.31 39.23
C THR A 97 -12.22 28.01 37.90
N VAL A 98 -11.50 28.97 37.32
CA VAL A 98 -10.65 28.77 36.13
C VAL A 98 -9.20 28.78 36.57
N LYS A 99 -8.43 27.76 36.18
CA LYS A 99 -6.99 27.66 36.42
C LYS A 99 -6.24 27.73 35.09
N ASN A 100 -5.41 28.74 34.91
CA ASN A 100 -4.47 28.83 33.79
C ASN A 100 -3.27 27.96 34.15
N LEU A 101 -2.93 27.01 33.28
CA LEU A 101 -1.87 26.05 33.58
C LEU A 101 -1.15 25.55 32.33
N HIS A 102 0.04 24.99 32.55
CA HIS A 102 0.73 24.19 31.54
C HIS A 102 1.19 22.86 32.12
N PHE A 103 1.45 21.91 31.23
CA PHE A 103 2.16 20.66 31.52
C PHE A 103 2.97 20.24 30.29
N GLN A 104 3.81 19.22 30.42
CA GLN A 104 4.65 18.67 29.36
C GLN A 104 4.06 17.35 28.85
N ALA A 105 3.68 17.29 27.57
CA ALA A 105 3.25 16.04 26.92
C ALA A 105 4.42 15.10 26.63
N SER A 106 5.57 15.69 26.31
CA SER A 106 6.90 15.08 26.28
C SER A 106 7.90 16.11 26.86
N PRO A 107 9.13 15.75 27.24
CA PRO A 107 10.10 16.72 27.76
C PRO A 107 10.29 17.91 26.81
N GLY A 108 10.02 19.13 27.28
CA GLY A 108 10.04 20.36 26.48
C GLY A 108 8.85 20.59 25.53
N LEU A 109 7.98 19.60 25.31
CA LEU A 109 6.75 19.76 24.52
C LEU A 109 5.62 20.23 25.45
N TYR A 110 5.40 21.54 25.49
CA TYR A 110 4.44 22.17 26.39
C TYR A 110 3.02 22.15 25.81
N VAL A 111 2.07 21.74 26.64
CA VAL A 111 0.62 21.94 26.45
C VAL A 111 0.18 23.06 27.38
N THR A 112 -0.47 24.08 26.80
CA THR A 112 -1.03 25.23 27.52
C THR A 112 -2.55 25.10 27.57
N ALA A 113 -3.14 25.36 28.75
CA ALA A 113 -4.52 25.02 29.01
C ALA A 113 -5.22 25.97 30.00
N ASN A 114 -6.55 26.04 29.90
CA ASN A 114 -7.41 26.54 30.95
C ASN A 114 -8.25 25.36 31.50
N LEU A 115 -8.18 25.12 32.80
CA LEU A 115 -8.97 24.11 33.51
C LEU A 115 -10.13 24.81 34.22
N TYR A 116 -11.35 24.52 33.81
CA TYR A 116 -12.59 25.01 34.39
C TYR A 116 -13.13 23.94 35.35
N LEU A 117 -13.18 24.29 36.64
CA LEU A 117 -13.48 23.37 37.74
C LEU A 117 -14.77 23.80 38.45
N PRO A 118 -15.85 23.00 38.46
CA PRO A 118 -17.07 23.31 39.20
C PRO A 118 -16.78 23.48 40.71
N LYS A 119 -17.55 24.35 41.37
CA LYS A 119 -17.55 24.42 42.84
C LYS A 119 -18.49 23.38 43.43
N ASN A 120 -18.25 23.03 44.70
CA ASN A 120 -19.06 22.08 45.48
C ASN A 120 -19.12 20.65 44.89
N ILE A 121 -18.01 20.15 44.34
CA ILE A 121 -17.88 18.77 43.85
C ILE A 121 -17.89 17.80 45.06
N GLU A 122 -19.05 17.19 45.35
CA GLU A 122 -19.18 16.18 46.42
C GLU A 122 -18.63 14.81 46.04
N LYS A 123 -18.55 14.51 44.74
CA LYS A 123 -18.07 13.25 44.15
C LYS A 123 -17.37 13.56 42.83
N PRO A 124 -16.38 12.74 42.40
CA PRO A 124 -15.73 12.91 41.11
C PRO A 124 -16.72 13.15 39.96
N ALA A 125 -16.49 14.22 39.23
CA ALA A 125 -17.36 14.75 38.20
C ALA A 125 -16.96 14.17 36.82
N PRO A 126 -17.90 14.09 35.86
CA PRO A 126 -17.55 13.77 34.49
C PRO A 126 -16.63 14.86 33.92
N ALA A 127 -15.73 14.49 33.01
CA ALA A 127 -14.74 15.41 32.47
C ALA A 127 -14.82 15.54 30.94
N ILE A 128 -14.50 16.73 30.43
CA ILE A 128 -14.43 17.02 29.00
C ILE A 128 -13.04 17.56 28.67
N LEU A 129 -12.38 16.91 27.71
CA LEU A 129 -11.24 17.50 26.99
C LEU A 129 -11.79 18.30 25.81
N TYR A 130 -11.60 19.62 25.84
CA TYR A 130 -11.90 20.50 24.71
C TYR A 130 -10.62 20.80 23.93
N VAL A 131 -10.57 20.37 22.67
CA VAL A 131 -9.45 20.62 21.75
C VAL A 131 -9.82 21.72 20.77
N CYS A 132 -8.98 22.75 20.68
CA CYS A 132 -9.35 23.99 20.01
C CYS A 132 -9.17 23.96 18.48
N GLY A 133 -10.10 24.61 17.78
CA GLY A 133 -9.98 24.87 16.34
C GLY A 133 -9.08 26.06 16.01
N HIS A 134 -9.02 26.41 14.73
CA HIS A 134 -8.15 27.47 14.22
C HIS A 134 -8.66 28.89 14.53
N SER A 135 -8.60 29.29 15.80
CA SER A 135 -8.96 30.63 16.29
C SER A 135 -7.71 31.47 16.55
N ASN A 136 -7.42 32.46 15.71
CA ASN A 136 -6.25 33.33 15.85
C ASN A 136 -6.48 34.40 16.93
N ASN A 137 -5.97 34.18 18.14
CA ASN A 137 -6.13 35.09 19.28
C ASN A 137 -4.81 35.82 19.56
N LYS A 138 -4.54 36.84 18.76
CA LYS A 138 -3.35 37.70 18.87
C LYS A 138 -3.71 39.16 19.10
N LYS A 139 -2.95 39.83 19.96
CA LYS A 139 -3.04 41.27 20.22
C LYS A 139 -1.62 41.83 20.34
N ASP A 140 -1.33 42.92 19.64
CA ASP A 140 -0.01 43.57 19.62
C ASP A 140 1.17 42.61 19.33
N GLY A 141 0.93 41.60 18.48
CA GLY A 141 1.89 40.56 18.10
C GLY A 141 1.99 39.37 19.06
N ILE A 142 1.45 39.48 20.28
CA ILE A 142 1.47 38.44 21.31
C ILE A 142 0.34 37.43 21.05
N SER A 143 0.66 36.12 21.14
CA SER A 143 -0.34 35.04 21.14
C SER A 143 -0.83 34.76 22.56
N TYR A 144 -2.15 34.59 22.71
CA TYR A 144 -2.81 34.21 23.97
C TYR A 144 -3.23 32.74 23.98
N GLY A 145 -2.98 32.03 22.87
CA GLY A 145 -3.49 30.69 22.62
C GLY A 145 -4.90 30.69 22.05
N ASN A 146 -5.22 29.72 21.20
CA ASN A 146 -6.56 29.58 20.63
C ASN A 146 -7.63 29.20 21.67
N LYS A 147 -7.26 28.62 22.82
CA LYS A 147 -8.16 28.29 23.94
C LYS A 147 -9.02 29.45 24.43
N VAL A 148 -8.48 30.67 24.45
CA VAL A 148 -9.21 31.87 24.91
C VAL A 148 -10.38 32.22 23.99
N GLY A 149 -10.31 31.79 22.73
CA GLY A 149 -11.36 31.89 21.73
C GLY A 149 -12.55 30.94 21.96
N TYR A 150 -12.38 29.89 22.79
CA TYR A 150 -13.37 28.83 23.05
C TYR A 150 -13.84 28.77 24.52
N GLN A 151 -13.44 29.75 25.34
CA GLN A 151 -13.75 29.81 26.78
C GLN A 151 -15.22 29.57 27.15
N HIS A 152 -16.18 29.92 26.29
CA HIS A 152 -17.61 29.75 26.53
C HIS A 152 -18.02 28.27 26.68
N HIS A 153 -17.35 27.34 26.01
CA HIS A 153 -17.56 25.91 26.24
C HIS A 153 -17.08 25.49 27.63
N GLY A 154 -15.86 25.89 28.03
CA GLY A 154 -15.29 25.56 29.35
C GLY A 154 -16.13 26.11 30.51
N ILE A 155 -16.61 27.35 30.36
CA ILE A 155 -17.55 27.99 31.29
C ILE A 155 -18.86 27.19 31.38
N TRP A 156 -19.48 26.86 30.23
CA TRP A 156 -20.73 26.08 30.21
C TRP A 156 -20.58 24.73 30.91
N TYR A 157 -19.50 24.01 30.61
CA TYR A 157 -19.22 22.70 31.20
C TYR A 157 -19.09 22.78 32.72
N ALA A 158 -18.31 23.73 33.24
CA ALA A 158 -18.15 23.90 34.68
C ALA A 158 -19.45 24.34 35.39
N GLN A 159 -20.20 25.27 34.80
CA GLN A 159 -21.53 25.68 35.29
C GLN A 159 -22.54 24.53 35.35
N ASN A 160 -22.39 23.51 34.49
CA ASN A 160 -23.24 22.32 34.46
C ASN A 160 -22.62 21.10 35.14
N GLY A 161 -21.53 21.25 35.91
CA GLY A 161 -20.97 20.18 36.74
C GLY A 161 -20.06 19.19 36.00
N TYR A 162 -19.38 19.62 34.94
CA TYR A 162 -18.25 18.92 34.33
C TYR A 162 -16.93 19.59 34.71
N VAL A 163 -15.86 18.80 34.89
CA VAL A 163 -14.50 19.34 34.80
C VAL A 163 -14.16 19.54 33.33
N CYS A 164 -13.77 20.73 32.89
CA CYS A 164 -13.36 20.95 31.50
C CYS A 164 -11.91 21.40 31.41
N LEU A 165 -11.11 20.71 30.60
CA LEU A 165 -9.76 21.12 30.24
C LEU A 165 -9.77 21.56 28.78
N THR A 166 -9.58 22.86 28.55
CA THR A 166 -9.43 23.43 27.20
C THR A 166 -7.95 23.59 26.88
N ILE A 167 -7.46 22.95 25.82
CA ILE A 167 -6.04 22.98 25.43
C ILE A 167 -5.80 23.74 24.12
N ASP A 168 -4.66 24.42 24.04
CA ASP A 168 -4.17 25.04 22.81
C ASP A 168 -3.68 24.01 21.78
N THR A 169 -3.64 24.43 20.51
CA THR A 169 -2.95 23.73 19.42
C THR A 169 -1.52 24.22 19.27
N ILE A 170 -0.60 23.41 18.73
CA ILE A 170 0.80 23.82 18.59
C ILE A 170 0.96 24.99 17.60
N GLN A 171 0.12 25.15 16.57
CA GLN A 171 0.22 26.26 15.62
C GLN A 171 -0.30 27.61 16.14
N LEU A 172 -1.33 27.61 17.01
CA LEU A 172 -2.03 28.83 17.45
C LEU A 172 -2.06 29.01 18.98
N GLY A 173 -1.34 28.17 19.72
CA GLY A 173 -1.12 28.29 21.15
C GLY A 173 -0.28 29.51 21.54
N GLU A 174 0.04 29.58 22.83
CA GLU A 174 1.07 30.52 23.33
C GLU A 174 2.47 30.15 22.81
N PHE A 175 2.71 28.85 22.61
CA PHE A 175 3.78 28.35 21.74
C PHE A 175 3.27 28.23 20.31
N GLN A 176 4.11 28.54 19.32
CA GLN A 176 3.74 28.48 17.90
C GLN A 176 4.72 27.63 17.09
N GLY A 177 4.40 26.35 16.98
CA GLY A 177 4.92 25.45 15.95
C GLY A 177 4.27 25.66 14.58
N VAL A 178 4.42 24.68 13.71
CA VAL A 178 4.02 24.76 12.29
C VAL A 178 3.03 23.65 11.96
N HIS A 179 1.92 24.00 11.30
CA HIS A 179 0.96 23.05 10.68
C HIS A 179 0.85 23.18 9.15
N HIS A 180 1.64 24.06 8.53
CA HIS A 180 1.57 24.36 7.08
C HIS A 180 2.89 24.00 6.39
N GLY A 181 3.42 22.82 6.71
CA GLY A 181 4.72 22.34 6.24
C GLY A 181 4.68 21.95 4.78
N THR A 182 3.81 21.00 4.43
CA THR A 182 3.57 20.58 3.04
C THR A 182 2.55 21.48 2.35
N TYR A 183 1.69 22.17 3.12
CA TYR A 183 0.76 23.19 2.60
C TYR A 183 1.47 24.36 1.86
N SER A 184 2.51 24.96 2.45
CA SER A 184 3.14 26.17 1.87
C SER A 184 4.59 26.46 2.27
N LYS A 185 5.29 25.53 2.93
CA LYS A 185 6.68 25.72 3.38
C LYS A 185 7.70 24.80 2.71
N GLY A 186 7.27 24.00 1.73
CA GLY A 186 8.14 23.03 1.04
C GLY A 186 8.71 21.94 1.96
N MET A 187 8.16 21.73 3.15
CA MET A 187 8.65 20.75 4.13
C MET A 187 8.20 19.33 3.78
N TRP A 188 8.41 18.92 2.52
CA TRP A 188 8.02 17.61 1.98
C TRP A 188 8.61 16.44 2.78
N TRP A 189 9.79 16.63 3.36
CA TRP A 189 10.43 15.68 4.27
C TRP A 189 9.56 15.27 5.47
N TRP A 190 8.51 16.02 5.83
CA TRP A 190 7.50 15.58 6.81
C TRP A 190 6.90 14.22 6.41
N ASN A 191 6.53 14.05 5.13
CA ASN A 191 6.02 12.79 4.60
C ASN A 191 7.12 11.71 4.56
N ALA A 192 8.37 12.09 4.23
CA ALA A 192 9.52 11.17 4.27
C ALA A 192 9.76 10.63 5.68
N ARG A 193 9.60 11.47 6.69
CA ARG A 193 9.75 11.15 8.11
C ARG A 193 8.54 10.44 8.71
N GLY A 194 7.38 10.45 8.05
CA GLY A 194 6.11 10.03 8.67
C GLY A 194 5.63 11.00 9.77
N TYR A 195 6.08 12.24 9.75
CA TYR A 195 5.64 13.28 10.67
C TYR A 195 4.35 13.96 10.15
N THR A 196 3.39 14.13 11.04
CA THR A 196 2.27 15.05 10.85
C THR A 196 2.00 15.83 12.14
N PRO A 197 1.67 17.13 12.07
CA PRO A 197 1.18 17.87 13.23
C PRO A 197 -0.08 17.24 13.85
N ALA A 198 -0.91 16.51 13.08
CA ALA A 198 -2.06 15.77 13.60
C ALA A 198 -1.67 14.75 14.69
N GLY A 199 -0.49 14.12 14.55
CA GLY A 199 0.05 13.19 15.54
C GLY A 199 0.50 13.87 16.82
N VAL A 200 1.09 15.06 16.73
CA VAL A 200 1.47 15.85 17.90
C VAL A 200 0.21 16.27 18.67
N GLU A 201 -0.86 16.69 17.99
CA GLU A 201 -2.10 17.08 18.64
C GLU A 201 -2.85 15.88 19.25
N ALA A 202 -2.84 14.73 18.58
CA ALA A 202 -3.34 13.48 19.15
C ALA A 202 -2.58 13.08 20.42
N TRP A 203 -1.24 13.23 20.43
CA TRP A 203 -0.42 12.99 21.61
C TRP A 203 -0.69 13.99 22.74
N ASN A 204 -0.75 15.29 22.43
CA ASN A 204 -1.15 16.34 23.37
C ASN A 204 -2.50 16.00 24.02
N GLY A 205 -3.47 15.54 23.23
CA GLY A 205 -4.76 15.04 23.72
C GLY A 205 -4.65 13.83 24.65
N ILE A 206 -3.91 12.78 24.27
CA ILE A 206 -3.68 11.59 25.10
C ILE A 206 -3.04 11.96 26.45
N ARG A 207 -2.07 12.88 26.46
CA ARG A 207 -1.43 13.37 27.69
C ARG A 207 -2.33 14.32 28.50
N SER A 208 -3.26 15.00 27.83
CA SER A 208 -4.31 15.79 28.50
C SER A 208 -5.30 14.89 29.25
N ILE A 209 -5.62 13.70 28.71
CA ILE A 209 -6.41 12.68 29.42
C ILE A 209 -5.64 12.13 30.63
N ASP A 210 -4.32 11.93 30.53
CA ASP A 210 -3.49 11.57 31.70
C ASP A 210 -3.56 12.64 32.79
N TYR A 211 -3.53 13.93 32.41
CA TYR A 211 -3.66 15.03 33.36
C TYR A 211 -5.04 15.03 34.02
N LEU A 212 -6.12 14.93 33.24
CA LEU A 212 -7.49 14.84 33.77
C LEU A 212 -7.65 13.68 34.76
N GLN A 213 -7.14 12.49 34.44
CA GLN A 213 -7.21 11.32 35.33
C GLN A 213 -6.34 11.45 36.60
N SER A 214 -5.43 12.43 36.68
CA SER A 214 -4.66 12.72 37.89
C SER A 214 -5.39 13.64 38.88
N LEU A 215 -6.49 14.27 38.47
CA LEU A 215 -7.27 15.18 39.31
C LEU A 215 -8.26 14.39 40.17
N PRO A 216 -8.28 14.56 41.51
CA PRO A 216 -9.25 13.88 42.38
C PRO A 216 -10.71 14.28 42.11
N GLU A 217 -10.93 15.41 41.44
CA GLU A 217 -12.24 15.90 41.02
C GLU A 217 -12.81 15.21 39.77
N VAL A 218 -12.01 14.39 39.06
CA VAL A 218 -12.40 13.74 37.79
C VAL A 218 -12.78 12.27 37.98
N ASP A 219 -13.90 11.86 37.41
CA ASP A 219 -14.28 10.46 37.26
C ASP A 219 -13.61 9.86 36.01
N PRO A 220 -12.66 8.90 36.16
CA PRO A 220 -11.93 8.33 35.02
C PRO A 220 -12.81 7.50 34.08
N GLU A 221 -13.99 7.07 34.52
CA GLU A 221 -14.95 6.31 33.70
C GLU A 221 -15.96 7.20 32.97
N ARG A 222 -15.85 8.54 33.07
CA ARG A 222 -16.79 9.49 32.44
C ARG A 222 -16.08 10.66 31.78
N ILE A 223 -15.13 10.36 30.89
CA ILE A 223 -14.37 11.33 30.10
C ILE A 223 -14.93 11.42 28.67
N GLY A 224 -15.16 12.64 28.18
CA GLY A 224 -15.49 12.94 26.79
C GLY A 224 -14.45 13.82 26.09
N VAL A 225 -14.51 13.86 24.75
CA VAL A 225 -13.67 14.76 23.91
C VAL A 225 -14.51 15.47 22.86
N THR A 226 -14.22 16.76 22.65
CA THR A 226 -14.95 17.62 21.71
C THR A 226 -14.05 18.74 21.20
N GLY A 227 -14.43 19.32 20.06
CA GLY A 227 -13.74 20.45 19.46
C GLY A 227 -14.31 20.78 18.09
N ARG A 228 -14.03 22.00 17.63
CA ARG A 228 -14.54 22.54 16.35
C ARG A 228 -13.44 22.71 15.30
N SER A 229 -13.73 22.50 14.00
CA SER A 229 -12.76 22.69 12.90
C SER A 229 -11.57 21.73 13.08
N GLY A 230 -10.33 22.24 13.15
CA GLY A 230 -9.17 21.44 13.56
C GLY A 230 -9.40 20.67 14.87
N GLY A 231 -10.08 21.29 15.85
CA GLY A 231 -10.49 20.62 17.09
C GLY A 231 -11.43 19.43 16.86
N GLY A 232 -12.25 19.47 15.82
CA GLY A 232 -13.08 18.34 15.41
C GLY A 232 -12.23 17.19 14.85
N ALA A 233 -11.21 17.49 14.04
CA ALA A 233 -10.23 16.50 13.58
C ALA A 233 -9.44 15.88 14.74
N TYR A 234 -8.94 16.68 15.68
CA TYR A 234 -8.22 16.14 16.84
C TYR A 234 -9.13 15.30 17.73
N SER A 235 -10.41 15.66 17.87
CA SER A 235 -11.41 14.84 18.56
C SER A 235 -11.57 13.47 17.92
N TRP A 236 -11.52 13.36 16.59
CA TRP A 236 -11.48 12.07 15.88
C TRP A 236 -10.24 11.27 16.22
N TRP A 237 -9.04 11.85 16.09
CA TRP A 237 -7.77 11.17 16.38
C TRP A 237 -7.71 10.65 17.82
N ILE A 238 -8.05 11.50 18.79
CA ILE A 238 -8.03 11.18 20.21
C ILE A 238 -9.09 10.11 20.54
N ALA A 239 -10.31 10.22 20.02
CA ALA A 239 -11.35 9.23 20.26
C ALA A 239 -11.00 7.87 19.65
N ALA A 240 -10.47 7.82 18.43
CA ALA A 240 -10.08 6.58 17.75
C ALA A 240 -8.94 5.84 18.48
N LEU A 241 -7.91 6.58 18.91
CA LEU A 241 -6.72 6.03 19.58
C LEU A 241 -6.92 5.71 21.06
N ASP A 242 -7.61 6.57 21.83
CA ASP A 242 -7.71 6.44 23.29
C ASP A 242 -9.08 5.93 23.73
N LYS A 243 -9.09 4.66 24.18
CA LYS A 243 -10.29 3.96 24.68
C LYS A 243 -10.82 4.48 26.02
N ARG A 244 -10.13 5.42 26.69
CA ARG A 244 -10.62 6.09 27.91
C ARG A 244 -11.74 7.09 27.61
N ILE A 245 -11.75 7.68 26.42
CA ILE A 245 -12.86 8.50 25.92
C ILE A 245 -14.09 7.62 25.79
N LYS A 246 -15.18 8.00 26.47
CA LYS A 246 -16.47 7.29 26.48
C LYS A 246 -17.51 7.91 25.54
N ALA A 247 -17.40 9.22 25.33
CA ALA A 247 -18.24 9.99 24.41
C ALA A 247 -17.39 10.99 23.60
N ALA A 248 -17.67 11.13 22.31
CA ALA A 248 -16.99 12.08 21.43
C ALA A 248 -18.01 12.92 20.63
N VAL A 249 -17.74 14.21 20.48
CA VAL A 249 -18.50 15.13 19.63
C VAL A 249 -17.55 15.95 18.75
N PRO A 250 -17.04 15.39 17.64
CA PRO A 250 -16.32 16.16 16.63
C PRO A 250 -17.29 17.13 15.91
N VAL A 251 -16.97 18.43 15.93
CA VAL A 251 -17.78 19.50 15.32
C VAL A 251 -17.11 20.04 14.07
N ALA A 252 -17.72 19.84 12.89
CA ALA A 252 -17.25 20.32 11.60
C ALA A 252 -15.74 20.09 11.41
N GLY A 253 -15.32 18.82 11.35
CA GLY A 253 -13.90 18.43 11.48
C GLY A 253 -13.44 17.23 10.66
N ILE A 254 -14.26 16.73 9.73
CA ILE A 254 -13.94 15.64 8.79
C ILE A 254 -14.87 15.74 7.57
N THR A 255 -14.45 15.24 6.42
CA THR A 255 -15.34 14.93 5.29
C THR A 255 -14.80 13.70 4.54
N SER A 256 -15.42 13.26 3.45
CA SER A 256 -15.00 12.08 2.66
C SER A 256 -13.66 12.32 1.95
N MET A 257 -12.94 11.23 1.61
CA MET A 257 -11.75 11.33 0.77
C MET A 257 -12.07 11.98 -0.58
N ARG A 258 -13.24 11.70 -1.16
CA ARG A 258 -13.69 12.30 -2.42
C ARG A 258 -13.76 13.82 -2.39
N ASN A 259 -14.34 14.41 -1.33
CA ASN A 259 -14.32 15.86 -1.21
C ASN A 259 -12.89 16.43 -1.12
N HIS A 260 -11.98 15.73 -0.44
CA HIS A 260 -10.59 16.16 -0.36
C HIS A 260 -9.80 15.99 -1.67
N ILE A 261 -10.06 14.94 -2.46
CA ILE A 261 -9.20 14.51 -3.58
C ILE A 261 -9.78 14.77 -4.97
N VAL A 262 -11.11 14.82 -5.11
CA VAL A 262 -11.79 15.04 -6.39
C VAL A 262 -12.47 16.42 -6.40
N ASP A 263 -13.04 16.85 -5.28
CA ASP A 263 -13.67 18.17 -5.13
C ASP A 263 -12.73 19.23 -4.49
N ASP A 264 -11.42 18.98 -4.52
CA ASP A 264 -10.31 19.86 -4.11
C ASP A 264 -10.38 20.51 -2.72
N CYS A 265 -11.22 20.00 -1.80
CA CYS A 265 -11.36 20.59 -0.46
C CYS A 265 -10.04 20.62 0.32
N ILE A 266 -9.08 19.73 0.01
CA ILE A 266 -7.72 19.71 0.58
C ILE A 266 -6.99 21.07 0.49
N GLU A 267 -7.35 21.92 -0.48
CA GLU A 267 -6.81 23.28 -0.62
C GLU A 267 -7.16 24.20 0.55
N GLY A 268 -8.34 24.03 1.14
CA GLY A 268 -8.79 24.80 2.30
C GLY A 268 -8.23 24.30 3.64
N HIS A 269 -7.52 23.17 3.65
CA HIS A 269 -7.17 22.43 4.87
C HIS A 269 -5.71 22.48 5.25
N CYS A 270 -5.49 22.69 6.54
CA CYS A 270 -4.21 22.67 7.23
C CYS A 270 -3.63 21.24 7.33
N ASP A 271 -2.31 21.04 7.39
CA ASP A 271 -1.72 19.67 7.39
C ASP A 271 -2.05 18.86 8.67
N CYS A 272 -2.50 19.52 9.74
CA CYS A 272 -2.98 18.89 10.98
C CYS A 272 -4.35 18.20 10.83
N MET A 273 -4.99 18.33 9.67
CA MET A 273 -6.21 17.61 9.30
C MET A 273 -5.91 16.19 8.79
N PHE A 274 -4.65 15.83 8.58
CA PHE A 274 -4.27 14.67 7.78
C PHE A 274 -3.18 13.81 8.45
N GLN A 275 -3.36 12.49 8.34
CA GLN A 275 -2.33 11.48 8.56
C GLN A 275 -1.44 11.32 7.32
N VAL A 276 -0.22 10.81 7.49
CA VAL A 276 0.60 10.32 6.36
C VAL A 276 0.01 8.97 5.95
N ASN A 277 -0.90 8.96 4.97
CA ASN A 277 -1.89 7.90 4.77
C ASN A 277 -1.35 6.61 4.12
N SER A 278 -0.25 6.05 4.63
CA SER A 278 0.46 4.89 4.06
C SER A 278 -0.32 3.57 4.04
N GLU A 279 -1.58 3.55 4.48
CA GLU A 279 -2.51 2.42 4.42
C GLU A 279 -3.68 2.66 3.43
N ALA A 280 -3.66 3.81 2.75
CA ALA A 280 -4.70 4.31 1.84
C ALA A 280 -6.12 4.19 2.42
N TRP A 281 -6.34 4.73 3.62
CA TRP A 281 -7.65 4.74 4.27
C TRP A 281 -8.52 5.91 3.81
N ASP A 282 -9.78 5.65 3.48
CA ASP A 282 -10.84 6.68 3.51
C ASP A 282 -11.17 7.04 4.97
N PHE A 283 -11.64 8.27 5.19
CA PHE A 283 -11.93 8.83 6.50
C PHE A 283 -12.94 8.04 7.39
N PRO A 284 -13.93 7.30 6.85
CA PRO A 284 -14.82 6.43 7.63
C PRO A 284 -14.11 5.36 8.48
N MET A 285 -12.89 4.94 8.10
CA MET A 285 -12.09 4.02 8.92
C MET A 285 -11.77 4.61 10.30
N ILE A 286 -11.59 5.93 10.39
CA ILE A 286 -11.21 6.63 11.63
C ILE A 286 -12.41 6.73 12.57
N SER A 287 -13.56 7.16 12.04
CA SER A 287 -14.81 7.29 12.81
C SER A 287 -15.33 5.94 13.29
N ALA A 288 -15.17 4.88 12.49
CA ALA A 288 -15.51 3.52 12.88
C ALA A 288 -14.71 3.00 14.09
N LEU A 289 -13.48 3.48 14.34
CA LEU A 289 -12.69 3.09 15.51
C LEU A 289 -13.21 3.67 16.84
N VAL A 290 -14.19 4.58 16.81
CA VAL A 290 -14.91 5.02 18.01
C VAL A 290 -15.89 3.93 18.48
N ALA A 291 -16.47 3.14 17.57
CA ALA A 291 -17.45 2.10 17.89
C ALA A 291 -16.92 1.08 18.91
N PRO A 292 -17.74 0.65 19.89
CA PRO A 292 -19.18 0.93 20.07
C PRO A 292 -19.50 2.15 20.97
N ARG A 293 -18.54 3.05 21.22
CA ARG A 293 -18.67 4.15 22.19
C ARG A 293 -19.52 5.30 21.63
N ALA A 294 -19.97 6.22 22.49
CA ALA A 294 -20.88 7.28 22.07
C ALA A 294 -20.19 8.28 21.13
N LEU A 295 -20.75 8.48 19.94
CA LEU A 295 -20.25 9.38 18.90
C LEU A 295 -21.39 10.20 18.30
N LEU A 296 -21.27 11.52 18.34
CA LEU A 296 -22.17 12.43 17.62
C LEU A 296 -21.39 13.22 16.59
N ILE A 297 -21.69 13.01 15.31
CA ILE A 297 -21.13 13.81 14.21
C ILE A 297 -21.96 15.09 14.09
N THR A 298 -21.32 16.26 14.16
CA THR A 298 -22.04 17.53 13.99
C THR A 298 -21.41 18.39 12.90
N ASN A 299 -22.24 19.03 12.09
CA ASN A 299 -21.79 19.95 11.03
C ASN A 299 -22.88 20.98 10.70
N THR A 300 -22.59 21.93 9.80
CA THR A 300 -23.58 22.86 9.26
C THR A 300 -23.88 22.62 7.78
N ASP A 301 -25.09 22.97 7.35
CA ASP A 301 -25.61 22.65 6.01
C ASP A 301 -24.98 23.42 4.85
N LYS A 302 -24.27 24.52 5.14
CA LYS A 302 -23.58 25.37 4.15
C LYS A 302 -22.08 25.51 4.49
N ASP A 303 -21.51 24.52 5.17
CA ASP A 303 -20.08 24.45 5.43
C ASP A 303 -19.33 24.12 4.13
N SER A 304 -18.60 25.10 3.58
CA SER A 304 -17.79 24.91 2.37
C SER A 304 -16.36 24.40 2.66
N ILE A 305 -16.01 24.18 3.93
CA ILE A 305 -14.73 23.62 4.35
C ILE A 305 -14.89 22.12 4.64
N PHE A 306 -16.07 21.71 5.14
CA PHE A 306 -16.48 20.32 5.31
C PHE A 306 -17.85 20.10 4.63
N PRO A 307 -17.89 19.84 3.31
CA PRO A 307 -19.14 19.70 2.57
C PRO A 307 -20.05 18.62 3.17
N LEU A 308 -21.36 18.90 3.16
CA LEU A 308 -22.33 18.07 3.87
C LEU A 308 -22.44 16.66 3.30
N ASP A 309 -22.28 16.50 1.97
CA ASP A 309 -22.35 15.22 1.28
C ASP A 309 -21.28 14.23 1.78
N GLY A 310 -20.01 14.62 1.85
CA GLY A 310 -18.96 13.77 2.41
C GLY A 310 -19.10 13.54 3.92
N VAL A 311 -19.65 14.50 4.68
CA VAL A 311 -20.02 14.26 6.09
C VAL A 311 -21.13 13.22 6.23
N MET A 312 -22.12 13.22 5.33
CA MET A 312 -23.18 12.20 5.31
C MET A 312 -22.63 10.84 4.90
N ASP A 313 -21.72 10.76 3.93
CA ASP A 313 -21.04 9.52 3.53
C ASP A 313 -20.26 8.90 4.70
N VAL A 314 -19.44 9.70 5.40
CA VAL A 314 -18.72 9.27 6.61
C VAL A 314 -19.69 8.74 7.67
N TYR A 315 -20.82 9.42 7.91
CA TYR A 315 -21.84 8.94 8.84
C TYR A 315 -22.46 7.60 8.42
N TRP A 316 -22.87 7.44 7.16
CA TRP A 316 -23.53 6.22 6.70
C TRP A 316 -22.58 5.00 6.71
N LYS A 317 -21.34 5.17 6.26
CA LYS A 317 -20.31 4.11 6.35
C LYS A 317 -19.98 3.76 7.81
N THR A 318 -19.91 4.75 8.70
CA THR A 318 -19.72 4.53 10.16
C THR A 318 -20.89 3.76 10.78
N LYS A 319 -22.13 4.03 10.34
CA LYS A 319 -23.35 3.40 10.88
C LYS A 319 -23.37 1.88 10.70
N LEU A 320 -22.84 1.37 9.59
CA LEU A 320 -22.70 -0.08 9.35
C LEU A 320 -21.95 -0.77 10.49
N VAL A 321 -20.85 -0.18 10.94
CA VAL A 321 -20.06 -0.71 12.07
C VAL A 321 -20.85 -0.62 13.38
N TYR A 322 -21.57 0.48 13.64
CA TYR A 322 -22.40 0.56 14.85
C TYR A 322 -23.56 -0.46 14.87
N GLU A 323 -24.12 -0.80 13.71
CA GLU A 323 -25.09 -1.89 13.55
C GLU A 323 -24.45 -3.26 13.84
N HIS A 324 -23.24 -3.51 13.33
CA HIS A 324 -22.46 -4.73 13.66
C HIS A 324 -22.24 -4.89 15.17
N PHE A 325 -22.02 -3.80 15.91
CA PHE A 325 -21.90 -3.83 17.37
C PHE A 325 -23.24 -3.87 18.15
N GLY A 326 -24.39 -3.75 17.48
CA GLY A 326 -25.70 -3.55 18.15
C GLY A 326 -25.73 -2.28 19.01
N ALA A 327 -25.01 -1.26 18.57
CA ALA A 327 -24.69 -0.05 19.31
C ALA A 327 -25.29 1.22 18.65
N GLU A 328 -26.27 1.09 17.76
CA GLU A 328 -26.81 2.18 16.92
C GLU A 328 -27.28 3.40 17.72
N LYS A 329 -27.73 3.19 18.97
CA LYS A 329 -28.12 4.26 19.91
C LYS A 329 -26.96 5.12 20.40
N ASN A 330 -25.72 4.66 20.21
CA ASN A 330 -24.48 5.36 20.53
C ASN A 330 -23.90 6.09 19.30
N LEU A 331 -24.58 6.09 18.15
CA LEU A 331 -24.21 6.91 16.99
C LEU A 331 -25.31 7.95 16.72
N GLY A 332 -24.91 9.19 16.53
CA GLY A 332 -25.80 10.28 16.15
C GLY A 332 -25.22 11.16 15.05
N ILE A 333 -26.11 11.91 14.39
CA ILE A 333 -25.75 13.02 13.52
C ILE A 333 -26.64 14.23 13.84
N ALA A 334 -26.06 15.42 13.90
CA ALA A 334 -26.82 16.67 14.07
C ALA A 334 -26.31 17.75 13.12
N ILE A 335 -27.12 18.09 12.13
CA ILE A 335 -26.85 19.15 11.15
C ILE A 335 -27.62 20.41 11.56
N SER A 336 -26.94 21.54 11.58
CA SER A 336 -27.52 22.87 11.87
C SER A 336 -27.49 23.76 10.62
N GLU A 337 -28.42 24.71 10.50
CA GLU A 337 -28.33 25.70 9.42
C GLU A 337 -27.14 26.65 9.64
N GLY A 338 -26.29 26.84 8.62
CA GLY A 338 -25.28 27.88 8.62
C GLY A 338 -24.01 27.57 7.79
N PRO A 339 -23.10 28.57 7.66
CA PRO A 339 -21.76 28.37 7.10
C PRO A 339 -20.84 27.72 8.15
N HIS A 340 -19.53 27.62 7.84
CA HIS A 340 -18.48 27.22 8.80
C HIS A 340 -18.33 28.24 9.96
N LYS A 341 -19.29 28.22 10.90
CA LYS A 341 -19.35 29.12 12.06
C LYS A 341 -19.61 28.33 13.34
N ASP A 342 -19.11 28.84 14.46
CA ASP A 342 -19.54 28.40 15.78
C ASP A 342 -20.95 28.97 16.05
N THR A 343 -21.94 28.09 16.20
CA THR A 343 -23.35 28.47 16.39
C THR A 343 -23.92 27.83 17.65
N GLN A 344 -24.78 28.58 18.34
CA GLN A 344 -25.53 28.09 19.50
C GLN A 344 -26.20 26.73 19.25
N ARG A 345 -26.68 26.46 18.04
CA ARG A 345 -27.37 25.20 17.75
C ARG A 345 -26.42 23.99 17.73
N LEU A 346 -25.19 24.15 17.24
CA LEU A 346 -24.16 23.10 17.33
C LEU A 346 -23.83 22.79 18.80
N GLN A 347 -23.57 23.84 19.59
CA GLN A 347 -23.22 23.75 21.01
C GLN A 347 -24.30 23.01 21.82
N VAL A 348 -25.59 23.31 21.58
CA VAL A 348 -26.71 22.64 22.27
C VAL A 348 -26.71 21.12 22.00
N ASN A 349 -26.51 20.69 20.75
CA ASN A 349 -26.48 19.26 20.41
C ASN A 349 -25.27 18.54 21.07
N GLU A 350 -24.11 19.20 21.10
CA GLU A 350 -22.89 18.74 21.78
C GLU A 350 -23.13 18.54 23.29
N PHE A 351 -23.70 19.55 23.93
CA PHE A 351 -23.99 19.54 25.37
C PHE A 351 -25.01 18.46 25.77
N GLU A 352 -26.11 18.34 25.03
CA GLU A 352 -27.15 17.31 25.27
C GLU A 352 -26.62 15.88 25.08
N TRP A 353 -25.68 15.67 24.15
CA TRP A 353 -25.04 14.36 23.96
C TRP A 353 -24.19 13.95 25.17
N PHE A 354 -23.38 14.87 25.69
CA PHE A 354 -22.59 14.59 26.88
C PHE A 354 -23.45 14.41 28.14
N ASP A 355 -24.53 15.18 28.32
CA ASP A 355 -25.44 15.01 29.46
C ASP A 355 -26.11 13.62 29.39
N ARG A 356 -26.50 13.15 28.20
CA ARG A 356 -27.03 11.80 28.00
C ARG A 356 -26.00 10.72 28.35
N HIS A 357 -24.81 10.75 27.74
CA HIS A 357 -23.87 9.63 27.82
C HIS A 357 -22.91 9.67 29.03
N LEU A 358 -22.69 10.84 29.67
CA LEU A 358 -21.82 10.99 30.83
C LEU A 358 -22.55 11.33 32.14
N LYS A 359 -23.84 11.69 32.10
CA LYS A 359 -24.67 11.89 33.30
C LYS A 359 -25.96 11.07 33.34
N ASN A 360 -26.38 10.46 32.24
CA ASN A 360 -27.72 9.86 32.09
C ASN A 360 -28.83 10.92 32.29
N SER A 361 -28.68 12.08 31.64
CA SER A 361 -29.64 13.19 31.69
C SER A 361 -30.07 13.64 30.30
N ASP A 362 -31.37 13.85 30.09
CA ASP A 362 -31.93 14.45 28.87
C ASP A 362 -32.35 15.92 29.12
N ARG A 363 -31.53 16.67 29.87
CA ARG A 363 -31.76 18.10 30.13
C ARG A 363 -31.46 18.91 28.86
N GLN A 364 -32.37 19.80 28.47
CA GLN A 364 -32.11 20.77 27.40
C GLN A 364 -31.01 21.75 27.80
N ALA A 365 -30.06 21.95 26.91
CA ALA A 365 -28.94 22.87 27.12
C ALA A 365 -29.24 24.26 26.56
N GLU A 366 -28.78 25.28 27.28
CA GLU A 366 -28.70 26.68 26.82
C GLU A 366 -27.22 27.07 26.79
N PRO A 367 -26.70 27.78 25.77
CA PRO A 367 -25.28 28.12 25.69
C PRO A 367 -24.89 29.17 26.74
N THR A 368 -23.59 29.34 26.96
CA THR A 368 -23.04 30.45 27.75
C THR A 368 -22.26 31.42 26.85
N GLU A 369 -22.18 32.68 27.24
CA GLU A 369 -21.36 33.70 26.57
C GLU A 369 -19.90 33.67 27.08
N LYS A 370 -19.03 34.47 26.45
CA LYS A 370 -17.64 34.68 26.92
C LYS A 370 -17.63 35.68 28.08
N LEU A 371 -16.76 35.46 29.07
CA LEU A 371 -16.68 36.27 30.29
C LEU A 371 -15.35 37.01 30.46
N TYR A 372 -14.28 36.54 29.81
CA TYR A 372 -12.90 36.98 30.07
C TYR A 372 -12.24 37.59 28.85
N GLU A 373 -11.44 38.63 29.08
CA GLU A 373 -10.48 39.13 28.10
C GLU A 373 -9.33 38.11 27.92
N PRO A 374 -8.74 37.97 26.71
CA PRO A 374 -7.67 37.00 26.43
C PRO A 374 -6.49 37.04 27.41
N GLU A 375 -6.11 38.24 27.88
CA GLU A 375 -5.05 38.46 28.85
C GLU A 375 -5.27 37.72 30.17
N GLN A 376 -6.52 37.54 30.60
CA GLN A 376 -6.86 36.89 31.87
C GLN A 376 -6.69 35.37 31.80
N LEU A 377 -6.75 34.78 30.60
CA LEU A 377 -6.66 33.33 30.35
C LEU A 377 -5.27 32.88 29.87
N ARG A 378 -4.31 33.82 29.80
CA ARG A 378 -2.92 33.56 29.40
C ARG A 378 -2.18 32.72 30.46
N VAL A 379 -1.31 31.82 30.02
CA VAL A 379 -0.54 30.91 30.86
C VAL A 379 0.89 31.41 31.08
N PHE A 380 1.58 31.88 30.05
CA PHE A 380 3.00 32.27 30.09
C PHE A 380 3.22 33.75 29.83
N HIS A 381 3.82 34.48 30.78
CA HIS A 381 4.33 35.83 30.53
C HIS A 381 5.64 35.82 29.74
N GLU A 382 6.54 34.89 30.08
CA GLU A 382 7.81 34.59 29.39
C GLU A 382 7.82 33.11 29.01
N LEU A 383 8.40 32.76 27.85
CA LEU A 383 8.43 31.38 27.35
C LEU A 383 9.63 30.60 27.95
N PRO A 384 9.46 29.32 28.33
CA PRO A 384 10.55 28.45 28.78
C PRO A 384 11.64 28.28 27.71
N ALA A 385 12.91 28.32 28.14
CA ALA A 385 14.06 28.19 27.25
C ALA A 385 14.30 26.74 26.76
N ASP A 386 13.69 25.75 27.40
CA ASP A 386 13.72 24.33 27.03
C ASP A 386 12.53 23.90 26.15
N GLU A 387 11.74 24.85 25.64
CA GLU A 387 10.62 24.52 24.76
C GLU A 387 11.10 23.92 23.42
N ILE A 388 10.40 22.88 22.97
CA ILE A 388 10.57 22.26 21.66
C ILE A 388 9.30 22.31 20.82
N THR A 389 8.22 22.90 21.32
CA THR A 389 6.92 22.97 20.63
C THR A 389 7.03 23.73 19.30
N SER A 390 7.84 24.80 19.23
CA SER A 390 8.09 25.54 17.98
C SER A 390 8.75 24.72 16.86
N LYS A 391 9.56 23.72 17.25
CA LYS A 391 10.43 22.89 16.39
C LYS A 391 10.13 21.39 16.51
N ILE A 392 8.93 21.02 16.95
CA ILE A 392 8.59 19.64 17.30
C ILE A 392 8.70 18.67 16.10
N HIS A 393 8.54 19.20 14.88
CA HIS A 393 8.79 18.50 13.62
C HIS A 393 10.22 17.94 13.49
N ASP A 394 11.21 18.54 14.15
CA ASP A 394 12.61 18.09 14.09
C ASP A 394 12.88 16.84 14.93
N THR A 395 11.99 16.47 15.87
CA THR A 395 12.28 15.45 16.89
C THR A 395 11.15 14.46 17.18
N PHE A 396 9.89 14.76 16.85
CA PHE A 396 8.74 13.97 17.30
C PHE A 396 8.74 12.52 16.79
N VAL A 397 8.96 12.31 15.48
CA VAL A 397 9.06 10.96 14.90
C VAL A 397 10.53 10.57 14.77
N PRO A 398 10.96 9.41 15.30
CA PRO A 398 12.34 8.95 15.15
C PRO A 398 12.63 8.54 13.71
N MET A 399 13.83 8.86 13.22
CA MET A 399 14.35 8.35 11.94
C MET A 399 15.06 7.01 12.15
N ALA A 400 15.22 6.24 11.09
CA ALA A 400 16.05 5.04 11.08
C ALA A 400 17.52 5.41 11.31
N THR A 401 18.17 4.74 12.25
CA THR A 401 19.63 4.81 12.42
C THR A 401 20.30 3.82 11.46
N PRO A 402 21.37 4.20 10.74
CA PRO A 402 22.16 3.26 9.96
C PRO A 402 22.66 2.10 10.83
N PRO A 403 22.55 0.84 10.40
CA PRO A 403 22.95 -0.30 11.21
C PRO A 403 24.47 -0.45 11.26
N GLU A 404 25.01 -0.85 12.41
CA GLU A 404 26.35 -1.43 12.48
C GLU A 404 26.28 -2.87 11.96
N LEU A 405 26.98 -3.14 10.85
CA LEU A 405 27.01 -4.43 10.17
C LEU A 405 28.44 -4.98 10.17
N ASN A 406 28.62 -6.24 10.57
CA ASN A 406 29.95 -6.85 10.73
C ASN A 406 30.14 -8.10 9.86
N THR A 407 29.07 -8.64 9.28
CA THR A 407 29.12 -9.89 8.47
C THR A 407 28.25 -9.79 7.21
N ALA A 408 28.64 -10.51 6.15
CA ALA A 408 27.87 -10.58 4.91
C ALA A 408 26.42 -11.05 5.13
N LYS A 409 26.20 -11.93 6.11
CA LYS A 409 24.86 -12.42 6.51
C LYS A 409 23.99 -11.33 7.12
N GLU A 410 24.56 -10.42 7.91
CA GLU A 410 23.84 -9.25 8.45
C GLU A 410 23.51 -8.27 7.33
N TRP A 411 24.44 -8.01 6.41
CA TRP A 411 24.20 -7.18 5.22
C TRP A 411 23.06 -7.71 4.36
N GLN A 412 23.10 -9.00 3.98
CA GLN A 412 22.03 -9.65 3.21
C GLN A 412 20.67 -9.60 3.94
N LYS A 413 20.66 -9.80 5.27
CA LYS A 413 19.44 -9.71 6.09
C LYS A 413 18.90 -8.28 6.12
N TYR A 414 19.77 -7.29 6.28
CA TYR A 414 19.40 -5.86 6.22
C TYR A 414 18.83 -5.53 4.84
N ALA A 415 19.57 -5.79 3.77
CA ALA A 415 19.15 -5.49 2.40
C ALA A 415 17.78 -6.07 2.04
N ARG A 416 17.54 -7.35 2.35
CA ARG A 416 16.24 -7.99 2.14
C ARG A 416 15.12 -7.32 2.95
N LYS A 417 15.35 -7.06 4.24
CA LYS A 417 14.36 -6.42 5.11
C LYS A 417 14.06 -4.98 4.64
N THR A 418 15.07 -4.22 4.25
CA THR A 418 14.92 -2.84 3.78
C THR A 418 14.11 -2.77 2.48
N ARG A 419 14.35 -3.66 1.51
CA ARG A 419 13.51 -3.75 0.29
C ARG A 419 12.07 -4.16 0.62
N GLU A 420 11.86 -5.12 1.53
CA GLU A 420 10.52 -5.53 2.00
C GLU A 420 9.78 -4.37 2.69
N GLN A 421 10.47 -3.60 3.54
CA GLN A 421 9.91 -2.41 4.20
C GLN A 421 9.57 -1.30 3.18
N LEU A 422 10.44 -1.05 2.19
CA LEU A 422 10.16 -0.10 1.11
C LEU A 422 8.90 -0.50 0.32
N SER A 423 8.80 -1.76 -0.13
CA SER A 423 7.62 -2.30 -0.82
C SER A 423 6.34 -2.17 0.00
N THR A 424 6.40 -2.32 1.32
CA THR A 424 5.21 -2.37 2.19
C THR A 424 4.84 -1.03 2.85
N ASN A 425 5.65 0.02 2.70
CA ASN A 425 5.42 1.31 3.36
C ASN A 425 5.53 2.50 2.38
N SER A 426 6.63 2.60 1.64
CA SER A 426 6.90 3.73 0.73
C SER A 426 6.34 3.51 -0.67
N PHE A 427 6.19 2.25 -1.07
CA PHE A 427 5.77 1.82 -2.42
C PHE A 427 4.56 0.86 -2.40
N ALA A 428 3.81 0.83 -1.29
CA ALA A 428 2.71 -0.12 -1.06
C ALA A 428 1.57 -0.04 -2.08
N HIS A 429 1.31 1.17 -2.61
CA HIS A 429 0.19 1.45 -3.51
C HIS A 429 0.63 1.64 -4.98
N TRP A 430 1.68 0.94 -5.39
CA TRP A 430 2.00 0.76 -6.82
C TRP A 430 1.02 -0.21 -7.51
N PRO A 431 0.82 -0.08 -8.84
CA PRO A 431 -0.02 -1.00 -9.60
C PRO A 431 0.42 -2.47 -9.50
N VAL A 432 -0.54 -3.37 -9.31
CA VAL A 432 -0.31 -4.82 -9.11
C VAL A 432 0.32 -5.51 -10.32
N ALA A 433 0.19 -4.93 -11.51
CA ALA A 433 0.92 -5.33 -12.70
C ALA A 433 1.24 -4.09 -13.56
N PRO A 434 2.43 -4.03 -14.21
CA PRO A 434 2.65 -3.05 -15.26
C PRO A 434 1.72 -3.36 -16.44
N ASN A 435 1.03 -2.33 -16.94
CA ASN A 435 0.40 -2.42 -18.25
C ASN A 435 1.46 -2.78 -19.29
N LYS A 436 1.10 -3.48 -20.38
CA LYS A 436 1.96 -3.45 -21.56
C LYS A 436 1.85 -2.05 -22.16
N PRO A 437 2.92 -1.24 -22.17
CA PRO A 437 2.87 0.09 -22.77
C PRO A 437 2.52 -0.05 -24.26
N LEU A 438 1.42 0.56 -24.68
CA LEU A 438 1.13 0.72 -26.10
C LEU A 438 1.98 1.89 -26.60
N LEU A 439 2.99 1.57 -27.39
CA LEU A 439 3.96 2.53 -27.90
C LEU A 439 3.36 3.25 -29.12
N VAL A 440 2.93 4.50 -28.95
CA VAL A 440 2.35 5.32 -30.02
C VAL A 440 3.38 6.33 -30.51
N GLN A 441 3.71 6.30 -31.79
CA GLN A 441 4.58 7.31 -32.39
C GLN A 441 3.80 8.62 -32.59
N LEU A 442 4.26 9.71 -31.99
CA LEU A 442 3.60 11.02 -32.04
C LEU A 442 4.19 11.89 -33.15
N GLU A 443 5.52 12.08 -33.14
CA GLU A 443 6.21 13.03 -34.02
C GLU A 443 7.57 12.47 -34.48
N ILE A 444 8.04 12.88 -35.68
CA ILE A 444 9.39 12.62 -36.19
C ILE A 444 9.99 13.93 -36.71
N THR A 445 11.23 14.21 -36.33
CA THR A 445 12.05 15.28 -36.88
C THR A 445 13.39 14.71 -37.38
N ASP A 446 13.63 14.76 -38.69
CA ASP A 446 14.85 14.26 -39.32
C ASP A 446 15.85 15.41 -39.54
N SER A 447 17.08 15.29 -39.00
CA SER A 447 18.23 16.13 -39.36
C SER A 447 19.22 15.36 -40.24
N SER A 448 20.31 16.00 -40.70
CA SER A 448 21.33 15.31 -41.51
C SER A 448 22.25 14.36 -40.74
N ALA A 449 22.16 14.30 -39.41
CA ALA A 449 23.04 13.49 -38.56
C ALA A 449 22.28 12.66 -37.51
N VAL A 450 21.21 13.22 -36.93
CA VAL A 450 20.39 12.59 -35.90
C VAL A 450 18.90 12.63 -36.30
N LYS A 451 18.21 11.51 -36.11
CA LYS A 451 16.77 11.38 -36.21
C LYS A 451 16.17 11.47 -34.81
N GLU A 452 15.21 12.36 -34.64
CA GLU A 452 14.46 12.54 -33.39
C GLU A 452 13.06 11.97 -33.55
N THR A 453 12.58 11.21 -32.57
CA THR A 453 11.23 10.62 -32.62
C THR A 453 10.59 10.65 -31.24
N LYS A 454 9.44 11.31 -31.13
CA LYS A 454 8.67 11.40 -29.90
C LYS A 454 7.63 10.29 -29.85
N TYR A 455 7.57 9.61 -28.71
CA TYR A 455 6.71 8.47 -28.46
C TYR A 455 5.85 8.71 -27.22
N GLY A 456 4.57 8.35 -27.30
CA GLY A 456 3.65 8.27 -26.19
C GLY A 456 3.50 6.83 -25.68
N PHE A 457 3.36 6.66 -24.37
CA PHE A 457 3.04 5.39 -23.71
C PHE A 457 2.33 5.62 -22.38
N ASP A 458 1.51 4.67 -21.93
CA ASP A 458 0.91 4.71 -20.59
C ASP A 458 1.83 4.00 -19.58
N SER A 459 2.26 4.66 -18.50
CA SER A 459 2.96 3.98 -17.38
C SER A 459 1.99 3.19 -16.48
N GLN A 460 0.72 3.64 -16.47
CA GLN A 460 -0.44 3.02 -15.85
C GLN A 460 -1.72 3.68 -16.42
N THR A 461 -2.90 3.13 -16.11
CA THR A 461 -4.18 3.72 -16.52
C THR A 461 -4.30 5.17 -16.05
N HIS A 462 -4.74 6.06 -16.94
CA HIS A 462 -4.83 7.53 -16.75
C HIS A 462 -3.48 8.23 -16.53
N VAL A 463 -2.34 7.63 -16.91
CA VAL A 463 -1.03 8.29 -16.90
C VAL A 463 -0.33 8.11 -18.25
N PRO A 464 -0.78 8.85 -19.28
CA PRO A 464 -0.09 8.96 -20.54
C PRO A 464 1.17 9.81 -20.36
N LEU A 465 2.31 9.29 -20.81
CA LEU A 465 3.61 9.93 -20.76
C LEU A 465 4.26 9.95 -22.15
N THR A 466 5.22 10.83 -22.34
CA THR A 466 6.03 10.93 -23.54
C THR A 466 7.52 10.77 -23.26
N LEU A 467 8.23 10.18 -24.21
CA LEU A 467 9.70 10.11 -24.27
C LEU A 467 10.18 10.48 -25.67
N THR A 468 11.41 10.96 -25.77
CA THR A 468 12.04 11.40 -27.01
C THR A 468 13.27 10.55 -27.30
N VAL A 469 13.30 9.85 -28.43
CA VAL A 469 14.43 9.01 -28.86
C VAL A 469 15.26 9.77 -29.89
N LEU A 470 16.57 9.84 -29.65
CA LEU A 470 17.58 10.47 -30.51
C LEU A 470 18.50 9.38 -31.07
N GLU A 471 18.41 9.16 -32.37
CA GLU A 471 19.11 8.08 -33.08
C GLU A 471 20.12 8.64 -34.10
N PRO A 472 21.35 8.12 -34.19
CA PRO A 472 22.25 8.47 -35.28
C PRO A 472 21.68 7.98 -36.63
N THR A 473 21.75 8.82 -37.67
CA THR A 473 21.21 8.48 -39.01
C THR A 473 21.99 7.36 -39.72
N LEU A 474 23.15 6.99 -39.19
CA LEU A 474 23.97 5.87 -39.62
C LEU A 474 24.25 5.00 -38.39
N SER A 475 23.97 3.70 -38.45
CA SER A 475 24.31 2.72 -37.41
C SER A 475 24.68 1.37 -38.04
N ASN A 476 25.43 0.54 -37.31
CA ASN A 476 25.82 -0.79 -37.78
C ASN A 476 24.93 -1.89 -37.14
N PRO A 477 24.13 -2.67 -37.92
CA PRO A 477 23.32 -3.77 -37.42
C PRO A 477 24.01 -4.81 -36.51
N ALA A 478 25.31 -4.98 -36.67
CA ALA A 478 26.05 -6.15 -36.21
C ALA A 478 26.99 -5.86 -35.03
N GLU A 479 26.92 -4.66 -34.47
CA GLU A 479 27.70 -4.23 -33.30
C GLU A 479 26.75 -3.96 -32.12
N PRO A 480 27.18 -4.20 -30.87
CA PRO A 480 26.38 -3.86 -29.69
C PRO A 480 26.02 -2.38 -29.65
N VAL A 481 24.86 -2.07 -29.06
CA VAL A 481 24.34 -0.71 -28.95
C VAL A 481 24.33 -0.28 -27.49
N THR A 482 24.83 0.91 -27.18
CA THR A 482 24.67 1.53 -25.86
C THR A 482 23.43 2.42 -25.88
N VAL A 483 22.48 2.16 -25.00
CA VAL A 483 21.26 2.95 -24.86
C VAL A 483 21.33 3.74 -23.56
N THR A 484 21.40 5.06 -23.66
CA THR A 484 21.40 5.96 -22.50
C THR A 484 20.02 6.55 -22.30
N LEU A 485 19.37 6.21 -21.20
CA LEU A 485 18.08 6.77 -20.78
C LEU A 485 18.32 7.92 -19.80
N HIS A 486 18.20 9.15 -20.29
CA HIS A 486 18.31 10.38 -19.52
C HIS A 486 16.98 10.71 -18.83
N ILE A 487 16.95 10.69 -17.49
CA ILE A 487 15.80 11.09 -16.68
C ILE A 487 15.98 12.55 -16.25
N VAL A 488 15.16 13.44 -16.78
CA VAL A 488 15.30 14.90 -16.61
C VAL A 488 14.05 15.55 -16.02
N GLU A 489 14.19 16.74 -15.44
CA GLU A 489 13.07 17.53 -14.89
C GLU A 489 12.44 18.47 -15.93
N GLU A 490 13.22 18.90 -16.92
CA GLU A 490 12.81 19.76 -18.03
C GLU A 490 13.27 19.15 -19.36
N GLU A 491 12.53 19.40 -20.45
CA GLU A 491 12.95 18.97 -21.79
C GLU A 491 14.20 19.75 -22.26
N PRO A 492 15.09 19.13 -23.07
CA PRO A 492 16.26 19.81 -23.61
C PRO A 492 15.89 21.04 -24.44
N ASN A 493 16.57 22.15 -24.18
CA ASN A 493 16.43 23.42 -24.87
C ASN A 493 17.62 23.67 -25.82
N GLU A 494 17.60 24.76 -26.61
CA GLU A 494 18.66 25.05 -27.57
C GLU A 494 20.07 25.17 -26.95
N GLU A 495 20.19 25.49 -25.66
CA GLU A 495 21.48 25.69 -24.97
C GLU A 495 22.09 24.38 -24.44
N ASN A 496 21.27 23.40 -24.04
CA ASN A 496 21.74 22.12 -23.48
C ASN A 496 21.50 20.89 -24.37
N ARG A 497 20.72 20.99 -25.47
CA ARG A 497 20.40 19.86 -26.35
C ARG A 497 21.62 19.09 -26.87
N GLU A 498 22.77 19.74 -27.06
CA GLU A 498 24.01 19.06 -27.49
C GLU A 498 24.49 18.00 -26.50
N GLN A 499 24.14 18.10 -25.21
CA GLN A 499 24.53 17.15 -24.16
C GLN A 499 23.80 15.79 -24.26
N PHE A 500 22.63 15.78 -24.91
CA PHE A 500 21.77 14.59 -25.06
C PHE A 500 21.91 13.94 -26.44
N LEU A 501 22.80 14.44 -27.30
CA LEU A 501 23.02 13.84 -28.62
C LEU A 501 23.91 12.60 -28.51
N PRO A 502 23.61 11.51 -29.24
CA PRO A 502 24.51 10.35 -29.33
C PRO A 502 25.91 10.76 -29.79
N ALA A 503 26.94 10.37 -29.04
CA ALA A 503 28.33 10.71 -29.34
C ALA A 503 28.95 9.79 -30.42
N SER A 504 28.36 8.60 -30.62
CA SER A 504 28.80 7.63 -31.65
C SER A 504 27.64 7.03 -32.47
N PRO A 505 27.93 6.41 -33.64
CA PRO A 505 26.93 5.71 -34.47
C PRO A 505 26.31 4.45 -33.83
N GLN A 506 26.78 4.05 -32.65
CA GLN A 506 26.34 2.87 -31.90
C GLN A 506 25.67 3.26 -30.56
N GLU A 507 25.44 4.55 -30.34
CA GLU A 507 24.70 5.07 -29.18
C GLU A 507 23.28 5.48 -29.57
N ILE A 508 22.35 5.30 -28.65
CA ILE A 508 20.98 5.83 -28.73
C ILE A 508 20.68 6.56 -27.43
N SER A 509 20.33 7.83 -27.52
CA SER A 509 19.95 8.64 -26.36
C SER A 509 18.43 8.74 -26.28
N ILE A 510 17.87 8.46 -25.10
CA ILE A 510 16.44 8.54 -24.83
C ILE A 510 16.24 9.55 -23.71
N VAL A 511 15.51 10.62 -23.99
CA VAL A 511 15.18 11.65 -22.99
C VAL A 511 13.76 11.40 -22.48
N PHE A 512 13.61 11.40 -21.16
CA PHE A 512 12.35 11.09 -20.50
C PHE A 512 12.11 11.96 -19.26
N THR A 513 10.92 12.56 -19.20
CA THR A 513 10.43 13.32 -18.05
C THR A 513 9.32 12.51 -17.34
N PRO A 514 9.48 12.13 -16.06
CA PRO A 514 8.42 11.46 -15.29
C PRO A 514 7.15 12.32 -15.14
N ARG A 515 6.04 11.78 -14.62
CA ARG A 515 4.77 12.54 -14.50
C ARG A 515 4.94 13.87 -13.74
N GLY A 516 4.28 14.92 -14.23
CA GLY A 516 4.35 16.26 -13.66
C GLY A 516 5.72 16.94 -13.83
N LEU A 517 6.46 16.63 -14.88
CA LEU A 517 7.76 17.23 -15.26
C LEU A 517 7.86 17.40 -16.78
N GLY A 518 8.62 18.40 -17.24
CA GLY A 518 8.89 18.70 -18.66
C GLY A 518 7.71 18.50 -19.61
N ALA A 519 7.85 17.63 -20.61
CA ALA A 519 6.79 17.36 -21.59
C ALA A 519 5.50 16.75 -21.01
N ASN A 520 5.56 16.24 -19.77
CA ASN A 520 4.46 15.58 -19.07
C ASN A 520 4.02 16.39 -17.82
N GLN A 521 4.27 17.71 -17.82
CA GLN A 521 3.93 18.65 -16.74
C GLN A 521 2.43 19.00 -16.74
N TRP A 522 1.86 19.15 -15.53
CA TRP A 522 0.51 19.66 -15.31
C TRP A 522 0.46 21.18 -15.32
N SER A 523 -0.67 21.78 -15.67
CA SER A 523 -0.82 23.23 -15.57
C SER A 523 -0.88 23.72 -14.11
N GLY A 524 -0.80 25.04 -13.94
CA GLY A 524 -0.95 25.71 -12.65
C GLY A 524 0.35 26.24 -12.03
N ASP A 525 0.19 27.00 -10.94
CA ASP A 525 1.27 27.63 -10.20
C ASP A 525 1.87 26.75 -9.08
N GLU A 526 2.89 27.25 -8.37
CA GLU A 526 3.54 26.51 -7.27
C GLU A 526 2.55 26.08 -6.17
N LYS A 527 1.51 26.87 -5.88
CA LYS A 527 0.48 26.51 -4.90
C LYS A 527 -0.35 25.34 -5.42
N GLU A 528 -0.81 25.39 -6.66
CA GLU A 528 -1.58 24.30 -7.29
C GLU A 528 -0.76 23.00 -7.34
N GLN A 529 0.53 23.08 -7.74
CA GLN A 529 1.45 21.94 -7.70
C GLN A 529 1.67 21.37 -6.28
N ASN A 530 1.73 22.23 -5.25
CA ASN A 530 1.78 21.79 -3.85
C ASN A 530 0.49 21.05 -3.44
N HIS A 531 -0.69 21.49 -3.88
CA HIS A 531 -1.95 20.80 -3.58
C HIS A 531 -2.07 19.46 -4.30
N ILE A 532 -1.62 19.36 -5.57
CA ILE A 532 -1.50 18.09 -6.29
C ILE A 532 -0.60 17.11 -5.52
N ARG A 533 0.58 17.55 -5.06
CA ARG A 533 1.48 16.70 -4.24
C ARG A 533 0.85 16.24 -2.91
N ARG A 534 -0.02 17.06 -2.30
CA ARG A 534 -0.78 16.67 -1.09
C ARG A 534 -1.89 15.65 -1.39
N ARG A 535 -2.54 15.72 -2.56
CA ARG A 535 -3.54 14.71 -3.00
C ARG A 535 -2.92 13.31 -3.09
N PHE A 536 -1.71 13.16 -3.65
CA PHE A 536 -0.97 11.89 -3.66
C PHE A 536 -0.77 11.30 -2.25
N ALA A 537 -0.36 12.11 -1.27
CA ALA A 537 -0.11 11.68 0.11
C ALA A 537 -1.35 11.09 0.80
N LEU A 538 -2.54 11.62 0.47
CA LEU A 538 -3.81 11.14 0.99
C LEU A 538 -4.32 9.86 0.33
N ILE A 539 -3.94 9.56 -0.93
CA ILE A 539 -4.23 8.25 -1.56
C ILE A 539 -3.14 7.19 -1.28
N GLY A 540 -2.31 7.40 -0.26
CA GLY A 540 -1.28 6.47 0.19
C GLY A 540 -0.05 6.35 -0.71
N GLN A 541 0.18 7.36 -1.54
CA GLN A 541 1.32 7.46 -2.46
C GLN A 541 2.14 8.72 -2.18
N SER A 542 3.25 8.88 -2.88
CA SER A 542 3.90 10.17 -3.05
C SER A 542 4.07 10.45 -4.53
N LEU A 543 4.12 11.71 -4.95
CA LEU A 543 4.39 12.02 -6.35
C LEU A 543 5.72 11.39 -6.80
N ASP A 544 6.76 11.48 -5.98
CA ASP A 544 8.07 10.95 -6.34
C ASP A 544 8.09 9.41 -6.35
N SER A 545 7.35 8.71 -5.48
CA SER A 545 7.18 7.25 -5.61
C SER A 545 6.47 6.84 -6.90
N MET A 546 5.58 7.68 -7.42
CA MET A 546 4.93 7.41 -8.71
C MET A 546 5.83 7.77 -9.90
N ARG A 547 6.76 8.73 -9.74
CA ARG A 547 7.84 8.99 -10.71
C ARG A 547 8.85 7.83 -10.76
N VAL A 548 9.17 7.20 -9.62
CA VAL A 548 9.94 5.94 -9.59
C VAL A 548 9.24 4.87 -10.45
N TRP A 549 7.92 4.70 -10.32
CA TRP A 549 7.15 3.77 -11.15
C TRP A 549 7.21 4.12 -12.65
N ASP A 550 7.13 5.40 -12.99
CA ASP A 550 7.24 5.88 -14.38
C ASP A 550 8.61 5.55 -14.99
N ILE A 551 9.69 5.75 -14.25
CA ILE A 551 11.05 5.37 -14.66
C ILE A 551 11.17 3.85 -14.84
N MET A 552 10.61 3.05 -13.92
CA MET A 552 10.55 1.59 -14.09
C MET A 552 9.76 1.18 -15.34
N ALA A 553 8.68 1.89 -15.69
CA ALA A 553 7.92 1.65 -16.91
C ALA A 553 8.74 2.01 -18.17
N ALA A 554 9.45 3.14 -18.17
CA ALA A 554 10.36 3.51 -19.25
C ALA A 554 11.50 2.49 -19.44
N ILE A 555 12.16 2.03 -18.37
CA ILE A 555 13.21 1.00 -18.43
C ILE A 555 12.67 -0.33 -18.99
N ARG A 556 11.46 -0.75 -18.57
CA ARG A 556 10.78 -1.94 -19.11
C ARG A 556 10.47 -1.77 -20.61
N LEU A 557 10.04 -0.58 -21.03
CA LEU A 557 9.75 -0.25 -22.42
C LEU A 557 11.01 -0.32 -23.30
N VAL A 558 12.10 0.32 -22.87
CA VAL A 558 13.40 0.26 -23.55
C VAL A 558 13.84 -1.19 -23.73
N ARG A 559 13.82 -1.99 -22.65
CA ARG A 559 14.17 -3.42 -22.72
C ARG A 559 13.28 -4.23 -23.63
N GLN A 560 11.97 -3.99 -23.64
CA GLN A 560 11.07 -4.68 -24.55
C GLN A 560 11.38 -4.33 -26.01
N THR A 561 11.76 -3.09 -26.30
CA THR A 561 12.10 -2.63 -27.66
C THR A 561 13.45 -3.21 -28.13
N PHE A 562 14.45 -3.34 -27.26
CA PHE A 562 15.79 -3.86 -27.60
C PHE A 562 16.01 -5.34 -27.26
N GLN A 563 14.97 -6.08 -26.82
CA GLN A 563 15.06 -7.48 -26.34
C GLN A 563 15.77 -8.48 -27.28
N ASP A 564 15.78 -8.20 -28.58
CA ASP A 564 16.32 -9.06 -29.64
C ASP A 564 17.77 -8.66 -30.05
N HIS A 565 18.39 -7.74 -29.32
CA HIS A 565 19.74 -7.19 -29.58
C HIS A 565 20.66 -7.35 -28.35
N ASP A 566 21.96 -7.39 -28.60
CA ASP A 566 22.99 -7.23 -27.57
C ASP A 566 23.17 -5.72 -27.31
N PHE A 567 22.77 -5.27 -26.12
CA PHE A 567 22.75 -3.84 -25.79
C PHE A 567 23.02 -3.59 -24.31
N GLU A 568 23.65 -2.46 -24.01
CA GLU A 568 23.91 -1.96 -22.66
C GLU A 568 22.90 -0.86 -22.32
N LEU A 569 22.27 -0.92 -21.14
CA LEU A 569 21.36 0.12 -20.65
C LEU A 569 21.99 0.95 -19.54
N ILE A 570 22.38 2.18 -19.91
CA ILE A 570 22.82 3.22 -18.98
C ILE A 570 21.60 4.07 -18.61
N VAL A 571 21.43 4.40 -17.33
CA VAL A 571 20.47 5.43 -16.88
C VAL A 571 21.25 6.60 -16.32
N ASP A 572 21.05 7.77 -16.92
CA ASP A 572 21.66 9.04 -16.53
C ASP A 572 20.60 9.97 -15.95
N ALA A 573 20.86 10.57 -14.80
CA ALA A 573 19.87 11.37 -14.09
C ALA A 573 20.51 12.33 -13.09
N SER A 574 19.87 13.47 -12.85
CA SER A 574 20.35 14.49 -11.90
C SER A 574 19.35 14.82 -10.78
N GLY A 575 19.85 15.41 -9.69
CA GLY A 575 19.05 15.96 -8.60
C GLY A 575 18.08 14.96 -7.97
N ASN A 576 16.80 15.32 -7.88
CA ASN A 576 15.77 14.41 -7.35
C ASN A 576 15.52 13.21 -8.26
N GLN A 577 15.68 13.36 -9.58
CA GLN A 577 15.47 12.25 -10.52
C GLN A 577 16.59 11.21 -10.47
N ALA A 578 17.81 11.61 -10.12
CA ALA A 578 18.90 10.69 -9.82
C ALA A 578 18.52 9.70 -8.71
N ILE A 579 17.91 10.19 -7.63
CA ILE A 579 17.44 9.32 -6.55
C ILE A 579 16.19 8.53 -6.97
N ASN A 580 15.27 9.10 -7.76
CA ASN A 580 14.15 8.33 -8.32
C ASN A 580 14.65 7.18 -9.23
N ALA A 581 15.69 7.39 -10.03
CA ALA A 581 16.33 6.38 -10.87
C ALA A 581 17.07 5.32 -10.04
N LEU A 582 17.79 5.72 -8.98
CA LEU A 582 18.41 4.82 -8.01
C LEU A 582 17.38 3.87 -7.37
N TYR A 583 16.22 4.40 -6.94
CA TYR A 583 15.14 3.60 -6.39
C TYR A 583 14.41 2.76 -7.44
N ALA A 584 14.26 3.24 -8.68
CA ALA A 584 13.73 2.44 -9.78
C ALA A 584 14.64 1.21 -10.04
N ASN A 585 15.96 1.42 -10.09
CA ASN A 585 16.94 0.35 -10.23
C ASN A 585 16.89 -0.66 -9.08
N LEU A 586 16.80 -0.17 -7.84
CA LEU A 586 16.73 -1.00 -6.62
C LEU A 586 15.50 -1.92 -6.58
N MET A 587 14.40 -1.51 -7.22
CA MET A 587 13.10 -2.18 -7.17
C MET A 587 12.76 -2.97 -8.45
N LEU A 588 13.62 -2.95 -9.47
CA LEU A 588 13.45 -3.76 -10.69
C LEU A 588 13.93 -5.21 -10.47
N ASP A 589 13.24 -6.18 -11.10
CA ASP A 589 13.66 -7.59 -11.13
C ASP A 589 15.04 -7.78 -11.81
N HIS A 590 15.32 -6.92 -12.80
CA HIS A 590 16.60 -6.82 -13.48
C HIS A 590 17.12 -5.38 -13.29
N PRO A 591 18.17 -5.15 -12.51
CA PRO A 591 18.84 -3.85 -12.44
C PRO A 591 19.40 -3.43 -13.79
N VAL A 592 19.59 -2.13 -14.05
CA VAL A 592 20.25 -1.58 -15.24
C VAL A 592 21.76 -1.81 -15.18
N ASP A 593 22.42 -1.71 -16.33
CA ASP A 593 23.83 -2.07 -16.49
C ASP A 593 24.76 -1.00 -15.90
N HIS A 594 24.36 0.27 -15.97
CA HIS A 594 25.08 1.38 -15.33
C HIS A 594 24.15 2.51 -14.84
N LEU A 595 24.49 3.15 -13.71
CA LEU A 595 23.82 4.35 -13.20
C LEU A 595 24.78 5.54 -13.19
N ASN A 596 24.43 6.63 -13.87
CA ASN A 596 25.12 7.91 -13.78
C ASN A 596 24.24 8.88 -12.99
N LEU A 597 24.66 9.24 -11.77
CA LEU A 597 23.84 10.02 -10.84
C LEU A 597 24.53 11.34 -10.47
N GLN A 598 23.93 12.45 -10.90
CA GLN A 598 24.49 13.79 -10.80
C GLN A 598 23.76 14.66 -9.76
N ASP A 599 24.44 15.61 -9.12
CA ASP A 599 23.90 16.57 -8.14
C ASP A 599 22.98 15.94 -7.06
N ILE A 600 23.32 14.75 -6.57
CA ILE A 600 22.44 13.99 -5.68
C ILE A 600 22.27 14.66 -4.29
N PRO A 601 21.05 14.73 -3.74
CA PRO A 601 20.83 15.17 -2.36
C PRO A 601 21.45 14.17 -1.36
N THR A 602 21.84 14.68 -0.20
CA THR A 602 22.54 13.87 0.83
C THR A 602 21.59 13.13 1.77
N SER A 603 20.30 13.51 1.77
CA SER A 603 19.25 12.92 2.60
C SER A 603 17.87 13.16 2.00
N HIS A 604 16.91 12.26 2.22
CA HIS A 604 15.49 12.49 1.94
C HIS A 604 14.87 13.66 2.74
N MET A 605 15.62 14.27 3.68
CA MET A 605 15.30 15.57 4.25
C MET A 605 15.35 16.73 3.23
N GLN A 606 16.09 16.57 2.14
CA GLN A 606 16.19 17.52 1.03
C GLN A 606 15.26 17.15 -0.14
N GLY A 607 15.09 15.84 -0.39
CA GLY A 607 14.28 15.27 -1.47
C GLY A 607 15.01 14.07 -2.11
N PRO A 608 14.36 13.35 -3.04
CA PRO A 608 12.91 13.28 -3.27
C PRO A 608 12.20 12.67 -2.05
N THR A 609 10.86 12.78 -2.01
CA THR A 609 10.07 12.39 -0.84
C THR A 609 9.20 11.16 -1.12
N TYR A 610 9.42 10.07 -0.37
CA TYR A 610 8.52 8.90 -0.34
C TYR A 610 7.95 8.68 1.05
N LEU A 611 6.70 8.21 1.17
CA LEU A 611 6.04 8.07 2.47
C LEU A 611 6.86 7.17 3.42
N ASN A 612 7.14 7.66 4.63
CA ASN A 612 7.87 6.96 5.69
C ASN A 612 9.31 6.50 5.36
N VAL A 613 9.94 6.90 4.24
CA VAL A 613 11.27 6.39 3.86
C VAL A 613 12.33 6.58 4.95
N LEU A 614 12.36 7.74 5.63
CA LEU A 614 13.30 8.04 6.71
C LEU A 614 13.04 7.24 8.00
N ARG A 615 11.94 6.47 8.08
CA ARG A 615 11.70 5.46 9.14
C ARG A 615 12.27 4.08 8.76
N ILE A 616 12.84 3.95 7.56
CA ILE A 616 13.37 2.70 6.98
C ILE A 616 14.88 2.84 6.68
N LEU A 617 15.28 3.87 5.94
CA LEU A 617 16.65 4.16 5.55
C LEU A 617 16.82 5.63 5.09
N ASP A 618 18.05 6.04 4.78
CA ASP A 618 18.31 7.27 4.03
C ASP A 618 19.19 7.00 2.79
N ILE A 619 19.44 8.03 1.97
CA ILE A 619 20.13 7.95 0.66
C ILE A 619 21.47 7.18 0.70
N PRO A 620 22.37 7.35 1.70
CA PRO A 620 23.62 6.57 1.78
C PRO A 620 23.41 5.06 1.86
N GLN A 621 22.32 4.61 2.49
CA GLN A 621 21.96 3.19 2.53
C GLN A 621 21.35 2.73 1.20
N ALA A 622 20.57 3.59 0.52
CA ALA A 622 19.96 3.28 -0.78
C ALA A 622 21.05 3.04 -1.85
N LEU A 623 22.09 3.88 -1.87
CA LEU A 623 23.26 3.72 -2.75
C LEU A 623 23.96 2.38 -2.53
N ALA A 624 24.30 2.02 -1.28
CA ALA A 624 24.91 0.73 -0.97
C ALA A 624 24.03 -0.46 -1.41
N LEU A 625 22.70 -0.33 -1.35
CA LEU A 625 21.75 -1.39 -1.72
C LEU A 625 21.59 -1.56 -3.25
N ALA A 626 21.77 -0.50 -4.03
CA ALA A 626 21.79 -0.56 -5.49
C ALA A 626 23.16 -1.05 -6.01
N ALA A 627 24.25 -0.58 -5.38
CA ALA A 627 25.62 -0.98 -5.67
C ALA A 627 25.89 -2.48 -5.44
N GLN A 628 24.98 -3.26 -4.86
CA GLN A 628 25.08 -4.72 -4.85
C GLN A 628 25.16 -5.32 -6.27
N ASN A 629 24.46 -4.73 -7.23
CA ASN A 629 24.25 -5.32 -8.56
C ASN A 629 24.65 -4.41 -9.73
N THR A 630 24.52 -3.08 -9.56
CA THR A 630 24.77 -2.10 -10.62
C THR A 630 25.96 -1.20 -10.23
N PRO A 631 26.98 -1.01 -11.09
CA PRO A 631 27.99 0.03 -10.93
C PRO A 631 27.35 1.43 -10.98
N ILE A 632 27.92 2.37 -10.23
CA ILE A 632 27.38 3.73 -10.08
C ILE A 632 28.50 4.74 -10.29
N GLU A 633 28.32 5.66 -11.25
CA GLU A 633 29.13 6.88 -11.34
C GLU A 633 28.41 8.04 -10.63
N LEU A 634 29.15 8.78 -9.80
CA LEU A 634 28.69 9.95 -9.05
C LEU A 634 29.53 11.17 -9.41
N ASP A 635 28.91 12.35 -9.52
CA ASP A 635 29.62 13.64 -9.58
C ASP A 635 29.80 14.30 -8.20
N SER A 636 29.47 13.57 -7.13
CA SER A 636 29.28 14.14 -5.79
C SER A 636 30.55 14.80 -5.24
N LYS A 637 30.37 16.03 -4.73
CA LYS A 637 31.39 16.76 -3.96
C LYS A 637 31.39 16.39 -2.46
N GLU A 638 30.44 15.57 -2.02
CA GLU A 638 30.21 15.23 -0.61
C GLU A 638 30.56 13.76 -0.30
N ALA A 639 31.77 13.56 0.21
CA ALA A 639 32.30 12.23 0.56
C ALA A 639 31.51 11.48 1.65
N SER A 640 30.67 12.19 2.42
CA SER A 640 29.82 11.69 3.51
C SER A 640 28.74 10.73 3.03
N VAL A 641 28.20 10.96 1.83
CA VAL A 641 27.15 10.11 1.22
C VAL A 641 27.64 8.68 0.97
N LEU A 642 28.96 8.48 0.86
CA LEU A 642 29.58 7.17 0.69
C LEU A 642 30.03 6.50 2.00
N ASP A 643 29.87 7.11 3.16
CA ASP A 643 30.44 6.54 4.40
C ASP A 643 29.82 5.18 4.76
N PHE A 644 28.52 5.01 4.51
CA PHE A 644 27.86 3.71 4.66
C PHE A 644 28.29 2.69 3.58
N CYS A 645 28.50 3.12 2.33
CA CYS A 645 29.06 2.26 1.28
C CYS A 645 30.46 1.75 1.64
N LYS A 646 31.35 2.64 2.13
CA LYS A 646 32.69 2.30 2.62
C LYS A 646 32.66 1.37 3.83
N GLN A 647 31.66 1.51 4.71
CA GLN A 647 31.47 0.59 5.84
C GLN A 647 31.08 -0.81 5.34
N VAL A 648 30.11 -0.90 4.43
CA VAL A 648 29.64 -2.18 3.87
C VAL A 648 30.73 -2.89 3.05
N GLN A 649 31.52 -2.15 2.26
CA GLN A 649 32.61 -2.72 1.45
C GLN A 649 33.77 -3.29 2.29
N LYS A 650 33.90 -2.92 3.56
CA LYS A 650 34.88 -3.50 4.50
C LYS A 650 34.46 -4.84 5.11
N ILE A 651 33.23 -5.29 4.86
CA ILE A 651 32.70 -6.53 5.42
C ILE A 651 33.19 -7.71 4.58
N GLU A 652 33.90 -8.65 5.22
CA GLU A 652 34.38 -9.87 4.58
C GLU A 652 33.20 -10.67 3.95
N GLY A 653 33.37 -11.07 2.68
CA GLY A 653 32.34 -11.75 1.90
C GLY A 653 31.26 -10.82 1.30
N VAL A 654 31.40 -9.50 1.41
CA VAL A 654 30.58 -8.52 0.66
C VAL A 654 31.39 -7.91 -0.45
N SER A 655 30.83 -7.88 -1.66
CA SER A 655 31.38 -7.15 -2.80
C SER A 655 30.28 -6.26 -3.38
N LEU A 656 30.48 -4.95 -3.33
CA LEU A 656 29.70 -4.01 -4.12
C LEU A 656 30.36 -3.84 -5.49
N LYS A 657 29.56 -3.52 -6.50
CA LYS A 657 30.02 -3.02 -7.79
C LYS A 657 30.74 -1.66 -7.59
N PRO A 658 31.61 -1.26 -8.54
CA PRO A 658 32.33 0.01 -8.43
C PRO A 658 31.38 1.19 -8.23
N ILE A 659 31.73 2.05 -7.27
CA ILE A 659 31.17 3.38 -7.13
C ILE A 659 32.30 4.35 -7.47
N GLN A 660 32.23 4.97 -8.65
CA GLN A 660 33.30 5.81 -9.19
C GLN A 660 32.91 7.28 -9.15
N PHE A 661 33.90 8.15 -9.00
CA PHE A 661 33.74 9.57 -9.27
C PHE A 661 34.29 9.90 -10.65
N SER A 662 33.72 10.91 -11.30
CA SER A 662 34.20 11.44 -12.57
C SER A 662 35.64 11.99 -12.47
N GLY A 663 36.62 11.08 -12.58
CA GLY A 663 38.05 11.35 -12.55
C GLY A 663 38.91 10.52 -11.58
N GLN A 664 38.34 9.83 -10.57
CA GLN A 664 39.11 8.95 -9.66
C GLN A 664 38.30 7.74 -9.13
N ASP A 665 38.95 6.58 -9.07
CA ASP A 665 38.41 5.35 -8.47
C ASP A 665 38.69 5.35 -6.95
N VAL A 666 37.64 5.33 -6.13
CA VAL A 666 37.73 5.38 -4.66
C VAL A 666 37.36 4.02 -4.03
N THR A 667 37.24 2.97 -4.84
CA THR A 667 37.17 1.58 -4.34
C THR A 667 38.56 0.98 -4.09
N SER A 668 39.62 1.62 -4.59
CA SER A 668 41.00 1.29 -4.20
C SER A 668 41.28 1.73 -2.76
N LEU A 669 41.69 0.77 -1.93
CA LEU A 669 42.21 1.01 -0.59
C LEU A 669 43.61 1.65 -0.67
N ASP A 670 43.67 2.98 -0.75
CA ASP A 670 44.93 3.71 -0.56
C ASP A 670 45.33 3.71 0.92
N GLU A 671 46.00 2.64 1.33
CA GLU A 671 46.76 2.55 2.59
C GLU A 671 48.00 3.47 2.52
N SER A 672 47.84 4.73 2.92
CA SER A 672 48.99 5.62 3.15
C SER A 672 48.81 6.54 4.36
N ASP A 673 48.76 5.96 5.56
CA ASP A 673 49.18 6.63 6.81
C ASP A 673 49.36 5.63 7.97
N SER A 674 50.30 4.68 7.82
CA SER A 674 50.94 4.00 8.96
C SER A 674 52.35 3.51 8.60
N GLU A 675 53.35 4.04 9.29
CA GLU A 675 54.74 3.59 9.14
C GLU A 675 55.02 2.29 9.93
N ASP A 676 55.79 1.42 9.27
CA ASP A 676 56.89 0.60 9.83
C ASP A 676 56.66 -0.87 10.30
N LEU A 677 57.63 -1.73 9.91
CA LEU A 677 57.99 -3.08 10.42
C LEU A 677 56.96 -4.24 10.20
N CYS A 678 57.13 -5.22 9.29
CA CYS A 678 58.31 -6.09 9.10
C CYS A 678 58.19 -7.07 7.90
N GLN A 679 59.23 -7.03 7.05
CA GLN A 679 59.87 -8.07 6.22
C GLN A 679 59.39 -9.56 6.13
N ILE A 680 59.58 -10.08 4.89
CA ILE A 680 59.98 -11.47 4.46
C ILE A 680 58.84 -12.53 4.43
N GLU A 681 58.59 -13.30 3.35
CA GLU A 681 59.20 -13.43 1.99
C GLU A 681 58.20 -14.02 0.94
N ASN A 682 58.62 -14.21 -0.33
CA ASN A 682 57.82 -14.82 -1.43
C ASN A 682 58.70 -15.72 -2.34
N PRO A 683 58.21 -16.89 -2.83
CA PRO A 683 58.75 -17.49 -4.05
C PRO A 683 57.71 -18.09 -5.04
N ALA A 684 57.46 -17.33 -6.12
CA ALA A 684 57.60 -17.67 -7.56
C ALA A 684 56.90 -18.88 -8.26
N ASP A 685 56.44 -18.59 -9.51
CA ASP A 685 56.18 -19.47 -10.69
C ASP A 685 55.02 -20.51 -10.59
N LYS A 686 54.15 -20.74 -11.60
CA LYS A 686 54.08 -20.33 -13.04
C LYS A 686 52.64 -20.51 -13.62
N PRO A 687 52.34 -20.07 -14.86
CA PRO A 687 50.97 -20.03 -15.42
C PRO A 687 50.58 -21.21 -16.35
N ASP A 688 49.33 -21.13 -16.86
CA ASP A 688 48.71 -21.80 -18.02
C ASP A 688 47.93 -23.13 -17.86
N SER A 689 46.60 -23.01 -17.77
CA SER A 689 45.61 -23.82 -18.51
C SER A 689 44.24 -23.11 -18.56
N PRO A 690 43.36 -23.43 -19.54
CA PRO A 690 42.33 -22.50 -19.99
C PRO A 690 41.08 -22.47 -19.10
N LEU A 691 40.38 -21.33 -19.19
CA LEU A 691 39.02 -21.10 -18.69
C LEU A 691 38.07 -22.27 -18.96
N THR A 692 37.80 -23.08 -17.94
CA THR A 692 36.45 -23.60 -17.74
C THR A 692 35.60 -22.46 -17.19
N ILE A 693 34.54 -22.11 -17.91
CA ILE A 693 33.48 -21.26 -17.36
C ILE A 693 32.78 -22.12 -16.31
N GLU A 694 32.96 -21.80 -15.03
CA GLU A 694 32.13 -22.36 -13.98
C GLU A 694 30.74 -21.74 -14.08
N GLU A 695 29.71 -22.59 -14.09
CA GLU A 695 28.32 -22.16 -14.01
C GLU A 695 28.08 -21.48 -12.65
N PRO A 696 27.20 -20.46 -12.55
CA PRO A 696 27.06 -19.66 -11.34
C PRO A 696 26.58 -20.51 -10.16
N GLU A 697 27.31 -20.44 -9.04
CA GLU A 697 26.98 -21.19 -7.82
C GLU A 697 25.53 -20.92 -7.34
N ASN A 698 24.86 -21.97 -6.89
CA ASN A 698 23.49 -21.92 -6.42
C ASN A 698 23.35 -21.14 -5.10
N ILE A 699 22.88 -19.89 -5.19
CA ILE A 699 22.56 -19.05 -4.03
C ILE A 699 21.09 -19.25 -3.62
N ASP A 700 20.89 -19.55 -2.34
CA ASP A 700 19.58 -19.61 -1.66
C ASP A 700 18.84 -18.25 -1.74
N MET A 701 17.90 -18.12 -2.67
CA MET A 701 17.19 -16.86 -2.95
C MET A 701 15.68 -16.98 -2.73
N LYS A 702 15.07 -16.08 -1.94
CA LYS A 702 13.61 -15.94 -1.88
C LYS A 702 13.08 -15.37 -3.20
N THR A 703 12.22 -16.11 -3.88
CA THR A 703 11.60 -15.71 -5.15
C THR A 703 10.24 -15.06 -4.92
N PHE A 704 9.81 -14.15 -5.80
CA PHE A 704 8.48 -13.53 -5.77
C PHE A 704 7.32 -14.49 -6.17
N GLY A 705 7.52 -15.81 -6.07
CA GLY A 705 6.46 -16.81 -6.24
C GLY A 705 5.77 -16.79 -7.62
N GLY A 706 6.48 -16.37 -8.68
CA GLY A 706 5.96 -15.94 -9.98
C GLY A 706 4.94 -16.83 -10.68
N SER A 707 3.68 -16.74 -10.25
CA SER A 707 2.54 -17.54 -10.73
C SER A 707 2.19 -17.32 -12.21
N GLN A 708 2.68 -16.25 -12.84
CA GLN A 708 2.39 -15.94 -14.23
C GLN A 708 3.16 -16.78 -15.26
N PHE A 709 4.25 -17.47 -14.86
CA PHE A 709 5.13 -18.21 -15.79
C PHE A 709 5.59 -19.59 -15.29
N TRP A 710 5.21 -19.97 -14.08
CA TRP A 710 5.71 -21.17 -13.40
C TRP A 710 4.53 -22.06 -12.99
N SER A 711 4.53 -23.31 -13.46
CA SER A 711 3.63 -24.37 -12.97
C SER A 711 4.30 -25.11 -11.83
N ASP A 712 3.60 -25.32 -10.72
CA ASP A 712 3.94 -26.38 -9.76
C ASP A 712 3.79 -27.74 -10.46
N ILE A 713 4.81 -28.61 -10.38
CA ILE A 713 4.81 -29.94 -11.03
C ILE A 713 5.26 -31.09 -10.12
N HIS A 714 5.75 -30.80 -8.91
CA HIS A 714 6.11 -31.79 -7.91
C HIS A 714 5.97 -31.18 -6.52
N PHE A 715 5.54 -31.95 -5.54
CA PHE A 715 5.34 -31.49 -4.17
C PHE A 715 5.80 -32.54 -3.15
N PHE A 716 6.46 -32.08 -2.09
CA PHE A 716 6.81 -32.91 -0.94
C PHE A 716 6.78 -32.07 0.35
N ARG A 717 5.72 -32.21 1.14
CA ARG A 717 5.48 -31.51 2.42
C ARG A 717 5.56 -29.98 2.35
N ASP A 718 6.74 -29.42 2.64
CA ASP A 718 6.99 -27.98 2.63
C ASP A 718 7.75 -27.53 1.38
N TYR A 719 8.04 -28.45 0.46
CA TYR A 719 8.84 -28.22 -0.74
C TYR A 719 8.04 -28.48 -2.02
N ARG A 720 8.38 -27.76 -3.09
CA ARG A 720 7.78 -27.92 -4.41
C ARG A 720 8.76 -27.63 -5.53
N ILE A 721 8.65 -28.35 -6.64
CA ILE A 721 9.39 -28.05 -7.87
C ILE A 721 8.44 -27.35 -8.83
N GLN A 722 8.88 -26.20 -9.32
CA GLN A 722 8.18 -25.41 -10.33
C GLN A 722 8.90 -25.48 -11.66
N GLN A 723 8.18 -25.71 -12.75
CA GLN A 723 8.69 -25.66 -14.12
C GLN A 723 8.26 -24.37 -14.82
N ASN A 724 9.20 -23.70 -15.49
CA ASN A 724 8.90 -22.55 -16.33
C ASN A 724 8.21 -23.01 -17.62
N VAL A 725 7.06 -22.42 -17.96
CA VAL A 725 6.26 -22.88 -19.11
C VAL A 725 6.93 -22.61 -20.46
N PHE A 726 7.85 -21.64 -20.53
CA PHE A 726 8.62 -21.31 -21.73
C PHE A 726 9.98 -22.01 -21.78
N THR A 727 10.83 -21.82 -20.75
CA THR A 727 12.21 -22.31 -20.77
C THR A 727 12.36 -23.79 -20.37
N LYS A 728 11.32 -24.41 -19.81
CA LYS A 728 11.30 -25.77 -19.25
C LYS A 728 12.23 -26.06 -18.07
N HIS A 729 13.17 -25.16 -17.76
CA HIS A 729 13.92 -25.19 -16.51
C HIS A 729 12.99 -25.25 -15.30
N CYS A 730 13.46 -25.95 -14.29
CA CYS A 730 12.83 -26.17 -13.01
C CYS A 730 13.50 -25.36 -11.90
N ARG A 731 12.79 -25.16 -10.79
CA ARG A 731 13.34 -24.63 -9.54
C ARG A 731 12.73 -25.34 -8.33
N LEU A 732 13.55 -25.71 -7.35
CA LEU A 732 13.09 -26.24 -6.07
C LEU A 732 12.84 -25.08 -5.09
N LEU A 733 11.64 -24.99 -4.53
CA LEU A 733 11.22 -23.97 -3.56
C LEU A 733 10.74 -24.60 -2.25
N ASP A 734 10.89 -23.90 -1.12
CA ASP A 734 10.12 -24.18 0.10
C ASP A 734 8.80 -23.39 0.19
N ASN A 735 8.05 -23.62 1.28
CA ASN A 735 6.80 -22.96 1.62
C ASN A 735 6.93 -21.43 1.89
N ARG A 736 8.16 -20.91 2.05
CA ARG A 736 8.49 -19.48 2.14
C ARG A 736 8.90 -18.89 0.78
N ASN A 737 8.88 -19.69 -0.29
CA ASN A 737 9.37 -19.42 -1.64
C ASN A 737 10.90 -19.19 -1.72
N ILE A 738 11.68 -19.71 -0.77
CA ILE A 738 13.14 -19.78 -0.86
C ILE A 738 13.50 -20.86 -1.87
N ARG A 739 14.31 -20.49 -2.87
CA ARG A 739 14.81 -21.38 -3.91
C ARG A 739 16.11 -22.03 -3.45
N TYR A 740 16.14 -23.36 -3.47
CA TYR A 740 17.28 -24.21 -3.10
C TYR A 740 18.02 -24.77 -4.32
N GLU A 741 17.37 -24.79 -5.50
CA GLU A 741 17.93 -25.35 -6.74
C GLU A 741 17.29 -24.68 -7.97
N TYR A 742 18.02 -24.63 -9.09
CA TYR A 742 17.58 -24.16 -10.39
C TYR A 742 18.31 -24.94 -11.51
N GLY A 743 17.56 -25.61 -12.38
CA GLY A 743 18.16 -26.39 -13.47
C GLY A 743 17.16 -27.33 -14.11
N GLU A 744 17.61 -28.51 -14.55
CA GLU A 744 16.70 -29.56 -15.03
C GLU A 744 15.88 -30.18 -13.89
N PHE A 745 14.78 -30.85 -14.25
CA PHE A 745 13.87 -31.46 -13.28
C PHE A 745 14.59 -32.44 -12.34
N ASP A 746 15.39 -33.34 -12.91
CA ASP A 746 16.14 -34.37 -12.15
C ASP A 746 17.15 -33.75 -11.18
N VAL A 747 17.69 -32.56 -11.47
CA VAL A 747 18.59 -31.82 -10.57
C VAL A 747 17.81 -31.28 -9.37
N CYS A 748 16.64 -30.69 -9.61
CA CYS A 748 15.74 -30.23 -8.55
C CYS A 748 15.22 -31.39 -7.68
N VAL A 749 14.97 -32.57 -8.26
CA VAL A 749 14.59 -33.78 -7.51
C VAL A 749 15.77 -34.30 -6.69
N ALA A 750 16.98 -34.39 -7.25
CA ALA A 750 18.17 -34.82 -6.52
C ALA A 750 18.44 -33.93 -5.29
N LYS A 751 18.31 -32.60 -5.43
CA LYS A 751 18.45 -31.67 -4.30
C LYS A 751 17.32 -31.81 -3.26
N LEU A 752 16.12 -32.17 -3.69
CA LEU A 752 15.02 -32.47 -2.78
C LEU A 752 15.27 -33.76 -1.97
N GLU A 753 15.84 -34.81 -2.59
CA GLU A 753 16.22 -36.03 -1.86
C GLU A 753 17.35 -35.76 -0.85
N GLU A 754 18.36 -34.95 -1.21
CA GLU A 754 19.40 -34.49 -0.28
C GLU A 754 18.77 -33.79 0.94
N ILE A 755 17.87 -32.83 0.70
CA ILE A 755 17.12 -32.12 1.76
C ILE A 755 16.26 -33.07 2.60
N ARG A 756 15.66 -34.11 2.00
CA ARG A 756 14.88 -35.13 2.73
C ARG A 756 15.75 -35.92 3.69
N GLU A 757 16.95 -36.31 3.28
CA GLU A 757 17.92 -36.99 4.15
C GLU A 757 18.46 -36.05 5.24
N GLU A 758 18.99 -34.88 4.87
CA GLU A 758 19.59 -33.90 5.79
C GLU A 758 18.64 -33.45 6.89
N GLN A 759 17.40 -33.08 6.53
CA GLN A 759 16.39 -32.59 7.47
C GLN A 759 15.57 -33.73 8.09
N THR A 760 15.86 -34.99 7.73
CA THR A 760 15.14 -36.20 8.18
C THR A 760 13.62 -36.03 8.00
N LEU A 761 13.20 -35.56 6.83
CA LEU A 761 11.80 -35.28 6.54
C LEU A 761 11.00 -36.58 6.57
N LYS A 762 9.87 -36.58 7.30
CA LYS A 762 8.99 -37.75 7.37
C LYS A 762 8.44 -38.09 5.97
N PRO A 763 8.18 -39.37 5.64
CA PRO A 763 7.38 -39.75 4.48
C PRO A 763 6.02 -39.05 4.47
N MET A 764 5.39 -38.92 3.31
CA MET A 764 3.97 -38.54 3.22
C MET A 764 3.09 -39.76 3.52
N SER A 765 1.90 -39.54 4.09
CA SER A 765 1.00 -40.59 4.60
C SER A 765 -0.36 -39.99 4.96
N GLY A 766 -1.44 -40.78 4.89
CA GLY A 766 -2.80 -40.35 5.21
C GLY A 766 -3.49 -39.62 4.06
N GLU A 767 -4.41 -38.70 4.37
CA GLU A 767 -5.25 -38.00 3.38
C GLU A 767 -4.65 -36.64 2.98
N ALA A 768 -4.64 -36.33 1.68
CA ALA A 768 -4.17 -35.07 1.12
C ALA A 768 -5.28 -34.30 0.39
N VAL A 769 -5.16 -32.98 0.27
CA VAL A 769 -6.07 -32.14 -0.53
C VAL A 769 -5.28 -31.23 -1.46
N ILE A 770 -5.52 -31.34 -2.77
CA ILE A 770 -4.96 -30.44 -3.79
C ILE A 770 -5.98 -29.33 -4.10
N LEU A 771 -5.56 -28.06 -3.99
CA LEU A 771 -6.39 -26.89 -4.27
C LEU A 771 -5.93 -26.22 -5.58
N LEU A 772 -6.86 -26.04 -6.53
CA LEU A 772 -6.60 -25.53 -7.89
C LEU A 772 -7.40 -24.23 -8.15
N HIS A 773 -6.69 -23.15 -8.43
CA HIS A 773 -7.27 -21.80 -8.46
C HIS A 773 -7.90 -21.44 -9.81
N GLY A 774 -8.80 -20.46 -9.81
CA GLY A 774 -9.40 -19.94 -11.04
C GLY A 774 -8.44 -19.20 -11.98
N ILE A 775 -9.00 -18.72 -13.10
CA ILE A 775 -8.30 -17.86 -14.06
C ILE A 775 -7.99 -16.49 -13.45
N LEU A 776 -6.85 -15.88 -13.83
CA LEU A 776 -6.29 -14.65 -13.22
C LEU A 776 -5.99 -14.75 -11.71
N ARG A 777 -6.03 -15.94 -11.12
CA ARG A 777 -5.74 -16.16 -9.69
C ARG A 777 -4.42 -16.90 -9.48
N SER A 778 -4.10 -17.12 -8.21
CA SER A 778 -2.95 -17.90 -7.73
C SER A 778 -3.35 -18.69 -6.47
N ALA A 779 -2.48 -19.60 -6.03
CA ALA A 779 -2.68 -20.46 -4.86
C ALA A 779 -3.02 -19.71 -3.56
N SER A 780 -2.58 -18.46 -3.39
CA SER A 780 -2.90 -17.63 -2.21
C SER A 780 -4.39 -17.30 -2.08
N SER A 781 -5.18 -17.49 -3.14
CA SER A 781 -6.65 -17.33 -3.09
C SER A 781 -7.31 -18.27 -2.08
N PHE A 782 -6.66 -19.41 -1.79
CA PHE A 782 -7.12 -20.43 -0.86
C PHE A 782 -6.55 -20.31 0.55
N THR A 783 -5.78 -19.28 0.92
CA THR A 783 -5.11 -19.23 2.24
C THR A 783 -6.04 -19.56 3.43
N PRO A 784 -7.31 -19.09 3.51
CA PRO A 784 -8.23 -19.49 4.57
C PRO A 784 -8.64 -20.97 4.51
N LEU A 785 -9.08 -21.45 3.33
CA LEU A 785 -9.45 -22.86 3.12
C LEU A 785 -8.29 -23.81 3.42
N LYS A 786 -7.10 -23.49 2.92
CA LYS A 786 -5.89 -24.27 3.14
C LYS A 786 -5.64 -24.46 4.63
N LYS A 787 -5.64 -23.36 5.39
CA LYS A 787 -5.44 -23.40 6.84
C LYS A 787 -6.50 -24.27 7.54
N SER A 788 -7.77 -24.11 7.18
CA SER A 788 -8.88 -24.87 7.77
C SER A 788 -8.71 -26.38 7.58
N LEU A 789 -8.34 -26.80 6.36
CA LEU A 789 -8.07 -28.20 6.04
C LEU A 789 -6.78 -28.75 6.71
N GLU A 790 -5.74 -27.93 6.86
CA GLU A 790 -4.53 -28.29 7.63
C GLU A 790 -4.85 -28.46 9.13
N ASP A 791 -5.70 -27.60 9.70
CA ASP A 791 -6.15 -27.68 11.09
C ASP A 791 -7.04 -28.94 11.33
N GLU A 792 -7.73 -29.43 10.29
CA GLU A 792 -8.46 -30.72 10.26
C GLU A 792 -7.57 -31.95 10.00
N GLY A 793 -6.25 -31.75 9.82
CA GLY A 793 -5.24 -32.82 9.74
C GLY A 793 -4.91 -33.31 8.33
N TYR A 794 -5.43 -32.68 7.28
CA TYR A 794 -5.08 -33.01 5.89
C TYR A 794 -3.69 -32.51 5.49
N LEU A 795 -3.02 -33.22 4.57
CA LEU A 795 -1.85 -32.70 3.86
C LEU A 795 -2.32 -31.80 2.70
N VAL A 796 -2.26 -30.47 2.86
CA VAL A 796 -2.88 -29.54 1.90
C VAL A 796 -1.88 -28.84 0.98
N PHE A 797 -2.02 -29.09 -0.32
CA PHE A 797 -1.23 -28.44 -1.36
C PHE A 797 -2.07 -27.50 -2.23
N ALA A 798 -1.83 -26.20 -2.13
CA ALA A 798 -2.42 -25.21 -3.03
C ALA A 798 -1.47 -25.00 -4.22
N ALA A 799 -1.82 -25.56 -5.37
CA ALA A 799 -0.99 -25.56 -6.57
C ALA A 799 -1.10 -24.23 -7.32
N ASN A 800 0.04 -23.66 -7.72
CA ASN A 800 0.13 -22.55 -8.67
C ASN A 800 0.31 -23.06 -10.10
N TYR A 801 -0.38 -22.43 -11.05
CA TYR A 801 -0.09 -22.59 -12.47
C TYR A 801 -0.48 -21.31 -13.24
N PRO A 802 0.16 -21.02 -14.39
CA PRO A 802 -0.03 -19.75 -15.09
C PRO A 802 -1.31 -19.78 -15.93
N SER A 803 -2.43 -19.60 -15.24
CA SER A 803 -3.81 -19.80 -15.72
C SER A 803 -4.22 -19.04 -17.00
N THR A 804 -3.47 -18.03 -17.44
CA THR A 804 -3.71 -17.34 -18.73
C THR A 804 -2.70 -17.70 -19.84
N LYS A 805 -1.62 -18.43 -19.52
CA LYS A 805 -0.52 -18.71 -20.46
C LYS A 805 -0.51 -20.15 -20.99
N ILE A 806 -1.05 -21.09 -20.23
CA ILE A 806 -1.25 -22.49 -20.62
C ILE A 806 -2.73 -22.79 -20.92
N THR A 807 -3.01 -23.93 -21.53
CA THR A 807 -4.38 -24.44 -21.75
C THR A 807 -4.87 -25.28 -20.57
N ILE A 808 -6.16 -25.60 -20.53
CA ILE A 808 -6.74 -26.45 -19.46
C ILE A 808 -6.11 -27.85 -19.46
N GLU A 809 -5.80 -28.41 -20.63
CA GLU A 809 -5.16 -29.73 -20.78
C GLU A 809 -3.69 -29.72 -20.32
N GLN A 810 -2.99 -28.60 -20.51
CA GLN A 810 -1.64 -28.42 -20.01
C GLN A 810 -1.62 -28.31 -18.48
N ALA A 811 -2.57 -27.58 -17.89
CA ALA A 811 -2.73 -27.53 -16.44
C ALA A 811 -3.13 -28.91 -15.86
N ALA A 812 -3.93 -29.70 -16.58
CA ALA A 812 -4.26 -31.08 -16.20
C ALA A 812 -3.04 -32.01 -16.27
N ALA A 813 -2.17 -31.85 -17.26
CA ALA A 813 -0.91 -32.59 -17.33
C ALA A 813 0.07 -32.20 -16.22
N ASP A 814 0.08 -30.94 -15.76
CA ASP A 814 0.84 -30.52 -14.59
C ASP A 814 0.22 -31.07 -13.27
N LEU A 815 -1.11 -31.12 -13.17
CA LEU A 815 -1.82 -31.79 -12.06
C LEU A 815 -1.48 -33.28 -11.96
N GLN A 816 -1.35 -33.99 -13.09
CA GLN A 816 -0.90 -35.39 -13.09
C GLN A 816 0.45 -35.54 -12.40
N LYS A 817 1.45 -34.71 -12.75
CA LYS A 817 2.79 -34.76 -12.12
C LYS A 817 2.75 -34.46 -10.62
N ILE A 818 1.88 -33.54 -10.18
CA ILE A 818 1.65 -33.28 -8.76
C ILE A 818 1.09 -34.52 -8.06
N ILE A 819 0.09 -35.20 -8.66
CA ILE A 819 -0.47 -36.44 -8.12
C ILE A 819 0.59 -37.55 -8.07
N ASP A 820 1.40 -37.71 -9.12
CA ASP A 820 2.50 -38.68 -9.18
C ASP A 820 3.57 -38.42 -8.11
N SER A 821 3.75 -37.16 -7.68
CA SER A 821 4.71 -36.79 -6.63
C SER A 821 4.24 -37.10 -5.20
N LEU A 822 2.96 -37.40 -5.00
CA LEU A 822 2.37 -37.65 -3.67
C LEU A 822 2.58 -39.11 -3.18
N ASP A 823 3.75 -39.69 -3.43
CA ASP A 823 4.09 -41.05 -3.01
C ASP A 823 3.95 -41.24 -1.48
N GLY A 824 3.32 -42.35 -1.08
CA GLY A 824 2.97 -42.68 0.30
C GLY A 824 1.64 -42.10 0.81
N VAL A 825 0.99 -41.17 0.11
CA VAL A 825 -0.37 -40.70 0.45
C VAL A 825 -1.40 -41.80 0.19
N GLU A 826 -2.36 -41.98 1.09
CA GLU A 826 -3.37 -43.05 1.02
C GLU A 826 -4.62 -42.64 0.23
N THR A 827 -4.96 -41.35 0.22
CA THR A 827 -6.10 -40.80 -0.53
C THR A 827 -5.89 -39.31 -0.82
N ILE A 828 -6.23 -38.86 -2.02
CA ILE A 828 -6.14 -37.46 -2.47
C ILE A 828 -7.54 -36.93 -2.77
N HIS A 829 -7.88 -35.77 -2.22
CA HIS A 829 -9.07 -35.00 -2.60
C HIS A 829 -8.68 -33.82 -3.48
N LEU A 830 -9.56 -33.42 -4.41
CA LEU A 830 -9.31 -32.31 -5.33
C LEU A 830 -10.36 -31.22 -5.13
N VAL A 831 -9.93 -29.97 -4.91
CA VAL A 831 -10.84 -28.82 -4.79
C VAL A 831 -10.48 -27.77 -5.84
N GLY A 832 -11.40 -27.53 -6.78
CA GLY A 832 -11.21 -26.59 -7.87
C GLY A 832 -12.10 -25.35 -7.74
N HIS A 833 -11.51 -24.16 -7.84
CA HIS A 833 -12.26 -22.91 -8.03
C HIS A 833 -12.36 -22.58 -9.51
N SER A 834 -13.56 -22.27 -10.00
CA SER A 834 -13.75 -21.68 -11.34
C SER A 834 -13.07 -22.57 -12.39
N MET A 835 -12.18 -22.02 -13.21
CA MET A 835 -11.36 -22.79 -14.16
C MET A 835 -10.59 -23.97 -13.54
N GLY A 836 -10.20 -23.91 -12.26
CA GLY A 836 -9.54 -25.01 -11.56
C GLY A 836 -10.38 -26.28 -11.45
N GLY A 837 -11.72 -26.18 -11.43
CA GLY A 837 -12.60 -27.35 -11.53
C GLY A 837 -12.62 -27.97 -12.92
N LEU A 838 -12.45 -27.16 -13.98
CA LEU A 838 -12.30 -27.65 -15.35
C LEU A 838 -10.95 -28.34 -15.56
N VAL A 839 -9.88 -27.89 -14.89
CA VAL A 839 -8.60 -28.59 -14.87
C VAL A 839 -8.73 -29.99 -14.25
N ILE A 840 -9.50 -30.13 -13.17
CA ILE A 840 -9.83 -31.44 -12.58
C ILE A 840 -10.59 -32.31 -13.60
N ARG A 841 -11.64 -31.80 -14.24
CA ARG A 841 -12.40 -32.54 -15.26
C ARG A 841 -11.55 -32.96 -16.46
N ALA A 842 -10.65 -32.10 -16.94
CA ALA A 842 -9.71 -32.43 -18.00
C ALA A 842 -8.69 -33.51 -17.57
N TRP A 843 -8.29 -33.53 -16.30
CA TRP A 843 -7.41 -34.58 -15.76
C TRP A 843 -8.08 -35.96 -15.78
N PHE A 844 -9.37 -36.07 -15.48
CA PHE A 844 -10.16 -37.31 -15.67
C PHE A 844 -10.23 -37.78 -17.14
N GLY A 845 -9.79 -36.98 -18.11
CA GLY A 845 -9.67 -37.34 -19.53
C GLY A 845 -8.28 -37.81 -19.97
N LEU A 846 -7.28 -37.75 -19.09
CA LEU A 846 -5.91 -38.16 -19.42
C LEU A 846 -5.78 -39.69 -19.47
N PRO A 847 -4.90 -40.25 -20.34
CA PRO A 847 -4.64 -41.68 -20.36
C PRO A 847 -4.13 -42.20 -19.00
N GLY A 848 -4.87 -43.13 -18.39
CA GLY A 848 -4.51 -43.77 -17.11
C GLY A 848 -5.10 -43.11 -15.85
N SER A 849 -5.65 -41.90 -15.93
CA SER A 849 -6.19 -41.21 -14.75
C SER A 849 -7.43 -41.88 -14.17
N GLU A 850 -8.19 -42.66 -14.96
CA GLU A 850 -9.29 -43.50 -14.45
C GLU A 850 -8.82 -44.54 -13.43
N ALA A 851 -7.67 -45.19 -13.66
CA ALA A 851 -7.13 -46.17 -12.73
C ALA A 851 -6.64 -45.50 -11.44
N ILE A 852 -5.93 -44.37 -11.58
CA ILE A 852 -5.47 -43.54 -10.45
C ILE A 852 -6.67 -43.00 -9.66
N ALA A 853 -7.77 -42.63 -10.33
CA ALA A 853 -8.99 -42.18 -9.69
C ALA A 853 -9.67 -43.27 -8.86
N GLN A 854 -9.67 -44.52 -9.33
CA GLN A 854 -10.23 -45.67 -8.60
C GLN A 854 -9.37 -46.09 -7.40
N GLU A 855 -8.05 -45.88 -7.47
CA GLU A 855 -7.09 -46.29 -6.42
C GLU A 855 -6.83 -45.20 -5.38
N LEU A 856 -6.72 -43.93 -5.79
CA LEU A 856 -6.11 -42.86 -4.99
C LEU A 856 -6.97 -41.59 -4.84
N ILE A 857 -7.90 -41.29 -5.76
CA ILE A 857 -8.73 -40.07 -5.65
C ILE A 857 -9.99 -40.34 -4.82
N GLY A 858 -10.11 -39.70 -3.66
CA GLY A 858 -11.23 -39.90 -2.75
C GLY A 858 -12.50 -39.12 -3.13
N LYS A 859 -12.38 -37.79 -3.23
CA LYS A 859 -13.53 -36.87 -3.42
C LYS A 859 -13.12 -35.61 -4.17
N VAL A 860 -14.07 -35.01 -4.90
CA VAL A 860 -13.87 -33.76 -5.64
C VAL A 860 -14.85 -32.68 -5.18
N VAL A 861 -14.41 -31.43 -5.06
CA VAL A 861 -15.32 -30.29 -4.84
C VAL A 861 -15.06 -29.19 -5.87
N MET A 862 -16.11 -28.73 -6.53
CA MET A 862 -16.07 -27.68 -7.54
C MET A 862 -16.78 -26.42 -7.02
N LEU A 863 -16.04 -25.33 -6.78
CA LEU A 863 -16.58 -24.05 -6.34
C LEU A 863 -16.70 -23.10 -7.54
N GLY A 864 -17.91 -22.67 -7.88
CA GLY A 864 -18.15 -21.72 -8.99
C GLY A 864 -17.59 -22.17 -10.34
N THR A 865 -17.41 -23.48 -10.55
CA THR A 865 -16.80 -24.02 -11.77
C THR A 865 -17.78 -23.89 -12.94
N PRO A 866 -17.48 -23.19 -14.05
CA PRO A 866 -18.39 -23.03 -15.18
C PRO A 866 -18.43 -24.32 -16.01
N ASN A 867 -19.18 -25.31 -15.54
CA ASN A 867 -19.20 -26.67 -16.06
C ASN A 867 -19.81 -26.79 -17.47
N HIS A 868 -20.56 -25.78 -17.89
CA HIS A 868 -21.14 -25.63 -19.23
C HIS A 868 -20.64 -24.35 -19.96
N GLY A 869 -19.46 -23.88 -19.60
CA GLY A 869 -18.91 -22.59 -20.06
C GLY A 869 -19.48 -21.40 -19.30
N ALA A 870 -18.84 -20.23 -19.40
CA ALA A 870 -19.27 -19.01 -18.74
C ALA A 870 -19.85 -18.03 -19.78
N GLU A 871 -21.10 -17.63 -19.60
CA GLU A 871 -21.83 -16.68 -20.46
C GLU A 871 -21.07 -15.34 -20.59
N MET A 872 -20.36 -15.02 -19.52
CA MET A 872 -19.49 -13.86 -19.35
C MET A 872 -18.27 -13.89 -20.29
N ALA A 873 -17.75 -15.08 -20.63
CA ALA A 873 -16.68 -15.25 -21.63
C ALA A 873 -17.19 -15.00 -23.06
N ASP A 874 -18.44 -15.35 -23.37
CA ASP A 874 -19.06 -15.09 -24.70
C ASP A 874 -19.37 -13.60 -24.93
N PHE A 875 -19.65 -12.86 -23.85
CA PHE A 875 -19.82 -11.41 -23.92
C PHE A 875 -18.51 -10.72 -24.33
N PHE A 876 -17.38 -11.18 -23.77
CA PHE A 876 -16.07 -10.59 -24.00
C PHE A 876 -15.35 -11.05 -25.27
N ASP A 877 -15.73 -12.18 -25.87
CA ASP A 877 -15.24 -12.62 -27.19
C ASP A 877 -15.44 -11.54 -28.29
N LYS A 878 -16.45 -10.68 -28.11
CA LYS A 878 -16.80 -9.55 -29.00
C LYS A 878 -15.92 -8.29 -28.81
N PHE A 879 -15.03 -8.27 -27.82
CA PHE A 879 -14.13 -7.14 -27.54
C PHE A 879 -12.66 -7.59 -27.65
N PRO A 880 -11.95 -7.29 -28.76
CA PRO A 880 -10.60 -7.78 -29.02
C PRO A 880 -9.54 -7.57 -27.91
N PRO A 881 -9.55 -6.47 -27.11
CA PRO A 881 -8.61 -6.32 -26.00
C PRO A 881 -8.76 -7.37 -24.90
N PHE A 882 -9.95 -8.00 -24.77
CA PHE A 882 -10.24 -8.91 -23.66
C PHE A 882 -9.68 -10.33 -23.88
N HIS A 883 -9.57 -10.77 -25.13
CA HIS A 883 -8.85 -12.01 -25.49
C HIS A 883 -7.40 -12.00 -25.00
N TRP A 884 -6.76 -10.82 -24.99
CA TRP A 884 -5.39 -10.64 -24.51
C TRP A 884 -5.26 -10.76 -22.99
N LEU A 885 -6.29 -10.35 -22.23
CA LEU A 885 -6.36 -10.45 -20.78
C LEU A 885 -6.66 -11.89 -20.30
N MET A 886 -7.59 -12.57 -20.98
CA MET A 886 -8.01 -13.94 -20.65
C MET A 886 -7.01 -15.01 -21.11
N GLY A 887 -6.30 -14.78 -22.21
CA GLY A 887 -5.26 -15.69 -22.70
C GLY A 887 -5.78 -17.07 -23.11
N LYS A 888 -4.89 -18.09 -23.11
CA LYS A 888 -5.18 -19.38 -23.76
C LYS A 888 -6.34 -20.14 -23.12
N ALA A 889 -6.23 -20.52 -21.85
CA ALA A 889 -7.32 -21.22 -21.17
C ALA A 889 -8.60 -20.37 -21.08
N GLY A 890 -8.51 -19.05 -20.95
CA GLY A 890 -9.68 -18.17 -20.95
C GLY A 890 -10.47 -18.17 -22.25
N SER A 891 -9.82 -18.37 -23.40
CA SER A 891 -10.51 -18.57 -24.69
C SER A 891 -11.29 -19.89 -24.77
N GLN A 892 -10.98 -20.87 -23.91
CA GLN A 892 -11.70 -22.14 -23.81
C GLN A 892 -12.98 -22.03 -22.92
N LEU A 893 -13.17 -20.93 -22.18
CA LEU A 893 -14.25 -20.77 -21.17
C LEU A 893 -15.63 -20.38 -21.73
N ARG A 894 -15.84 -20.41 -23.05
CA ARG A 894 -17.04 -19.92 -23.74
C ARG A 894 -18.19 -20.94 -23.73
N THR A 895 -19.45 -20.51 -23.67
CA THR A 895 -20.60 -21.44 -23.72
C THR A 895 -20.86 -22.01 -25.12
N MET A 896 -20.37 -21.35 -26.18
CA MET A 896 -20.45 -21.89 -27.55
C MET A 896 -19.25 -22.77 -27.95
N ASP A 897 -18.30 -23.02 -27.04
CA ASP A 897 -17.16 -23.89 -27.31
C ASP A 897 -17.44 -25.30 -26.78
N GLU A 898 -17.78 -26.23 -27.68
CA GLU A 898 -18.14 -27.62 -27.35
C GLU A 898 -17.04 -28.38 -26.59
N THR A 899 -15.85 -27.80 -26.36
CA THR A 899 -14.77 -28.42 -25.60
C THR A 899 -15.09 -28.61 -24.12
N ILE A 900 -15.80 -27.67 -23.46
CA ILE A 900 -16.08 -27.79 -22.02
C ILE A 900 -17.13 -28.87 -21.72
N ASP A 901 -18.21 -28.92 -22.51
CA ASP A 901 -19.24 -29.96 -22.37
C ASP A 901 -18.69 -31.37 -22.63
N LYS A 902 -17.60 -31.49 -23.39
CA LYS A 902 -16.91 -32.76 -23.65
C LYS A 902 -15.89 -33.15 -22.58
N LEU A 903 -15.58 -32.30 -21.61
CA LEU A 903 -14.70 -32.67 -20.50
C LEU A 903 -15.40 -33.75 -19.63
N PRO A 904 -14.69 -34.81 -19.22
CA PRO A 904 -15.27 -35.86 -18.39
C PRO A 904 -15.94 -35.36 -17.11
N ILE A 905 -16.90 -36.16 -16.64
CA ILE A 905 -17.50 -36.05 -15.31
C ILE A 905 -16.60 -36.84 -14.34
N PRO A 906 -16.29 -36.33 -13.13
CA PRO A 906 -15.52 -37.09 -12.15
C PRO A 906 -16.15 -38.45 -11.84
N THR A 907 -15.34 -39.52 -11.86
CA THR A 907 -15.80 -40.90 -11.63
C THR A 907 -15.93 -41.26 -10.14
N VAL A 908 -15.69 -40.29 -9.26
CA VAL A 908 -15.67 -40.40 -7.79
C VAL A 908 -16.71 -39.43 -7.18
N PRO A 909 -17.11 -39.59 -5.91
CA PRO A 909 -18.05 -38.67 -5.27
C PRO A 909 -17.59 -37.21 -5.39
N PHE A 910 -18.43 -36.37 -5.98
CA PHE A 910 -18.11 -34.97 -6.20
C PHE A 910 -19.27 -34.03 -5.88
N GLY A 911 -18.96 -32.86 -5.33
CA GLY A 911 -19.94 -31.86 -4.96
C GLY A 911 -19.72 -30.55 -5.70
N VAL A 912 -20.79 -29.80 -5.92
CA VAL A 912 -20.75 -28.45 -6.51
C VAL A 912 -21.20 -27.40 -5.50
N ILE A 913 -20.41 -26.35 -5.31
CA ILE A 913 -20.78 -25.16 -4.54
C ILE A 913 -20.91 -23.97 -5.50
N ALA A 914 -22.06 -23.30 -5.48
CA ALA A 914 -22.34 -22.13 -6.31
C ALA A 914 -22.47 -20.85 -5.47
N GLY A 915 -21.84 -19.77 -5.92
CA GLY A 915 -22.28 -18.43 -5.50
C GLY A 915 -23.62 -18.13 -6.18
N ALA A 916 -24.51 -17.48 -5.46
CA ALA A 916 -25.82 -17.06 -5.93
C ALA A 916 -26.15 -15.72 -5.29
N ARG A 917 -27.16 -15.00 -5.79
CA ARG A 917 -27.82 -13.90 -5.06
C ARG A 917 -29.05 -14.37 -4.29
N GLY A 918 -29.68 -15.49 -4.72
CA GLY A 918 -30.87 -16.05 -4.10
C GLY A 918 -32.16 -15.33 -4.49
N SER A 919 -32.30 -14.93 -5.76
CA SER A 919 -33.53 -14.30 -6.27
C SER A 919 -34.01 -14.93 -7.58
N ASP A 920 -35.31 -15.23 -7.67
CA ASP A 920 -35.95 -16.04 -8.73
C ASP A 920 -35.87 -15.45 -10.17
N SER A 921 -35.12 -14.36 -10.39
CA SER A 921 -35.04 -13.71 -11.72
C SER A 921 -33.77 -12.90 -12.02
N ASN A 922 -32.92 -12.56 -11.03
CA ASN A 922 -31.68 -11.81 -11.27
C ASN A 922 -30.60 -12.16 -10.22
N GLY A 923 -29.40 -12.51 -10.67
CA GLY A 923 -28.21 -12.66 -9.83
C GLY A 923 -27.49 -11.33 -9.57
N TYR A 924 -26.18 -11.37 -9.35
CA TYR A 924 -25.41 -10.15 -9.09
C TYR A 924 -25.11 -9.34 -10.35
N ASN A 925 -25.01 -9.96 -11.53
CA ASN A 925 -24.67 -9.29 -12.78
C ASN A 925 -25.87 -9.21 -13.74
N PRO A 926 -26.46 -8.02 -13.98
CA PRO A 926 -27.66 -7.87 -14.82
C PRO A 926 -27.43 -8.18 -16.32
N MET A 927 -26.19 -8.44 -16.75
CA MET A 927 -25.87 -8.90 -18.10
C MET A 927 -25.91 -10.43 -18.24
N ILE A 928 -25.95 -11.17 -17.14
CA ILE A 928 -25.98 -12.64 -17.10
C ILE A 928 -27.42 -13.10 -16.84
N PRO A 929 -27.99 -14.02 -17.65
CA PRO A 929 -29.37 -14.46 -17.48
C PRO A 929 -29.51 -15.52 -16.37
N GLY A 930 -30.23 -15.19 -15.30
CA GLY A 930 -30.56 -16.12 -14.20
C GLY A 930 -30.02 -15.65 -12.86
N ASP A 931 -29.84 -16.58 -11.93
CA ASP A 931 -29.09 -16.33 -10.70
C ASP A 931 -27.60 -16.65 -10.94
N ASP A 932 -26.71 -15.80 -10.42
CA ASP A 932 -25.28 -15.74 -10.74
C ASP A 932 -24.46 -15.17 -9.58
N ASP A 933 -23.17 -15.49 -9.57
CA ASP A 933 -22.19 -15.01 -8.58
C ASP A 933 -21.40 -13.76 -9.02
N GLY A 934 -21.88 -13.07 -10.05
CA GLY A 934 -21.22 -11.95 -10.72
C GLY A 934 -20.36 -12.37 -11.92
N THR A 935 -20.05 -13.66 -12.08
CA THR A 935 -19.19 -14.18 -13.16
C THR A 935 -19.73 -15.44 -13.84
N VAL A 936 -20.35 -16.36 -13.08
CA VAL A 936 -20.87 -17.65 -13.56
C VAL A 936 -22.31 -17.82 -13.06
N THR A 937 -23.21 -18.32 -13.90
CA THR A 937 -24.58 -18.66 -13.45
C THR A 937 -24.57 -19.87 -12.50
N VAL A 938 -25.47 -19.86 -11.53
CA VAL A 938 -25.78 -21.03 -10.71
C VAL A 938 -26.11 -22.23 -11.60
N ALA A 939 -26.80 -21.99 -12.72
CA ALA A 939 -27.10 -23.00 -13.74
C ALA A 939 -25.84 -23.65 -14.34
N SER A 940 -24.88 -22.85 -14.85
CA SER A 940 -23.62 -23.32 -15.44
C SER A 940 -22.74 -24.08 -14.44
N THR A 941 -22.86 -23.81 -13.13
CA THR A 941 -22.08 -24.58 -12.14
C THR A 941 -22.49 -26.04 -11.99
N ASN A 942 -23.76 -26.38 -12.29
CA ASN A 942 -24.25 -27.75 -12.16
C ASN A 942 -23.50 -28.71 -13.09
N LEU A 943 -23.39 -29.97 -12.68
CA LEU A 943 -22.91 -31.06 -13.53
C LEU A 943 -23.66 -32.34 -13.17
N GLU A 944 -24.05 -33.11 -14.19
CA GLU A 944 -24.74 -34.38 -13.98
C GLU A 944 -23.88 -35.35 -13.16
N GLY A 945 -24.49 -36.06 -12.21
CA GLY A 945 -23.79 -37.01 -11.31
C GLY A 945 -23.24 -36.40 -10.01
N MET A 946 -23.41 -35.09 -9.78
CA MET A 946 -23.01 -34.48 -8.50
C MET A 946 -23.73 -35.14 -7.30
N THR A 947 -22.95 -35.44 -6.27
CA THR A 947 -23.39 -36.13 -5.04
C THR A 947 -24.14 -35.21 -4.09
N ASP A 948 -23.77 -33.92 -4.06
CA ASP A 948 -24.48 -32.86 -3.35
C ASP A 948 -24.28 -31.52 -4.06
N PHE A 949 -25.17 -30.55 -3.79
CA PHE A 949 -25.15 -29.20 -4.34
C PHE A 949 -25.48 -28.17 -3.27
N TYR A 950 -24.63 -27.16 -3.11
CA TYR A 950 -24.84 -26.09 -2.12
C TYR A 950 -24.70 -24.70 -2.75
N SER A 951 -25.72 -23.86 -2.61
CA SER A 951 -25.69 -22.48 -3.09
C SER A 951 -26.07 -21.48 -2.01
N PHE A 952 -25.45 -20.30 -2.04
CA PHE A 952 -25.72 -19.25 -1.06
C PHE A 952 -25.31 -17.85 -1.56
N PRO A 953 -25.86 -16.76 -0.97
CA PRO A 953 -25.47 -15.36 -1.20
C PRO A 953 -23.95 -15.11 -1.13
N CYS A 954 -23.26 -15.09 -2.28
CA CYS A 954 -21.81 -14.86 -2.40
C CYS A 954 -21.39 -14.51 -3.84
N LEU A 955 -20.42 -13.60 -3.99
CA LEU A 955 -19.77 -13.30 -5.27
C LEU A 955 -18.63 -14.30 -5.58
N HIS A 956 -18.39 -14.54 -6.87
CA HIS A 956 -17.45 -15.51 -7.44
C HIS A 956 -16.05 -15.45 -6.82
N LEU A 957 -15.58 -14.21 -6.58
CA LEU A 957 -14.22 -13.92 -6.14
C LEU A 957 -13.99 -14.16 -4.64
N TYR A 958 -15.06 -14.36 -3.85
CA TYR A 958 -14.99 -14.58 -2.41
C TYR A 958 -15.25 -16.02 -1.97
N LEU A 959 -15.79 -16.88 -2.85
CA LEU A 959 -16.19 -18.26 -2.53
C LEU A 959 -15.09 -19.08 -1.81
N MET A 960 -13.80 -18.86 -2.09
CA MET A 960 -12.66 -19.63 -1.53
C MET A 960 -12.33 -19.25 -0.09
N ARG A 961 -12.87 -18.11 0.34
CA ARG A 961 -12.58 -17.44 1.61
C ARG A 961 -13.84 -17.29 2.47
N ASP A 962 -15.01 -17.58 1.91
CA ASP A 962 -16.28 -17.60 2.62
C ASP A 962 -16.36 -18.79 3.56
N LYS A 963 -16.65 -18.53 4.84
CA LYS A 963 -16.72 -19.57 5.87
C LYS A 963 -17.75 -20.65 5.55
N ARG A 964 -18.87 -20.32 4.86
CA ARG A 964 -19.91 -21.28 4.48
C ARG A 964 -19.40 -22.27 3.45
N ALA A 965 -18.64 -21.82 2.46
CA ALA A 965 -17.99 -22.69 1.48
C ALA A 965 -16.89 -23.55 2.13
N ILE A 966 -16.08 -22.99 3.02
CA ILE A 966 -15.02 -23.74 3.73
C ILE A 966 -15.64 -24.86 4.57
N THR A 967 -16.61 -24.56 5.43
CA THR A 967 -17.32 -25.56 6.23
C THR A 967 -18.08 -26.56 5.38
N ALA A 968 -18.67 -26.14 4.26
CA ALA A 968 -19.28 -27.06 3.30
C ALA A 968 -18.24 -28.04 2.71
N ILE A 969 -17.06 -27.56 2.27
CA ILE A 969 -15.98 -28.43 1.79
C ILE A 969 -15.57 -29.42 2.88
N GLU A 970 -15.30 -28.97 4.10
CA GLU A 970 -14.92 -29.83 5.24
C GLU A 970 -15.98 -30.92 5.49
N ASN A 971 -17.26 -30.54 5.49
CA ASN A 971 -18.37 -31.46 5.63
C ASN A 971 -18.37 -32.48 4.48
N PHE A 972 -18.28 -32.04 3.23
CA PHE A 972 -18.33 -32.92 2.07
C PHE A 972 -17.15 -33.91 2.05
N LEU A 973 -15.94 -33.43 2.36
CA LEU A 973 -14.75 -34.26 2.49
C LEU A 973 -14.89 -35.33 3.58
N LYS A 974 -15.68 -35.08 4.64
CA LYS A 974 -16.00 -36.07 5.68
C LYS A 974 -17.20 -36.98 5.33
N THR A 975 -18.33 -36.43 4.86
CA THR A 975 -19.64 -37.10 4.85
C THR A 975 -20.28 -37.34 3.48
N ASN A 976 -19.71 -36.78 2.40
CA ASN A 976 -20.34 -36.66 1.07
C ASN A 976 -21.57 -35.71 1.02
N SER A 977 -21.81 -34.90 2.05
CA SER A 977 -22.75 -33.78 1.98
C SER A 977 -22.11 -32.49 2.48
N PHE A 978 -22.50 -31.37 1.88
CA PHE A 978 -22.13 -30.03 2.31
C PHE A 978 -22.75 -29.64 3.66
N THR A 979 -23.77 -30.38 4.12
CA THR A 979 -24.44 -30.17 5.40
C THR A 979 -24.27 -31.38 6.31
N ILE A 980 -24.15 -31.13 7.62
CA ILE A 980 -24.25 -32.19 8.62
C ILE A 980 -25.68 -32.19 9.15
N GLU A 981 -26.44 -33.26 8.92
CA GLU A 981 -27.73 -33.49 9.58
C GLU A 981 -27.52 -33.73 11.08
N ASN A 982 -27.41 -32.66 11.88
CA ASN A 982 -27.53 -32.71 13.34
C ASN A 982 -27.85 -31.33 13.97
N GLU A 983 -28.90 -30.66 13.49
CA GLU A 983 -29.74 -29.84 14.38
C GLU A 983 -31.22 -30.15 14.14
N THR A 984 -31.78 -30.97 15.03
CA THR A 984 -33.21 -31.31 15.03
C THR A 984 -34.06 -30.12 15.47
N SER A 985 -34.82 -29.56 14.53
CA SER A 985 -36.26 -29.29 14.67
C SER A 985 -36.80 -28.99 16.08
N THR A 986 -36.35 -27.88 16.68
CA THR A 986 -37.04 -27.14 17.76
C THR A 986 -36.71 -25.66 17.60
N ASN A 987 -37.63 -24.68 17.57
CA ASN A 987 -39.10 -24.71 17.54
C ASN A 987 -39.60 -23.60 16.59
N THR A 988 -40.83 -23.78 16.09
CA THR A 988 -41.71 -22.72 15.56
C THR A 988 -42.15 -21.73 16.64
#